data_AF-A0A9W9IIL0-F1
#
_entry.id   AF-A0A9W9IIL0-F1
#
_cell.length_a   1.000
_cell.length_b   1.000
_cell.length_c   1.000
_cell.angle_alpha   90.00
_cell.angle_beta   90.00
_cell.angle_gamma   90.00
#
_symmetry.space_group_name_H-M   'P 1'
#
loop_
_entity.id
_entity.type
_entity.pdbx_description
1 polymer ?
#
loop_
_entity_poly.entity_id
_entity_poly.type
_entity_poly.pdbx_seq_one_letter_code
_entity_poly.pdbx_strand_id
1 'polypeptide(L)'
;MAGPLIWGASGLLIYLTAKSIYRLYFHPLRKIPGPRLAAISSYYEFYFNVIHRGTFIWHLEGLHQAYGPIVRVSPREVHIKDPNYYDEIYASSGRRREKDPAVVGRFDIPGSSFSSITPETHRQRRAPVERFFSKAAITKSESTIQYCLDKLVQHIERAYHSHKVISLDAGFSAMTSDIIHQYGHTNHHERTPPSVVKRINPYALALKDQKDDIRRRVQEVLSGQKSESGSIIEKLSSLDMPGHVRDLDHLTDEGFALVIGGTERTARSLSYGFYHLLSEPHVQTKLRQELRSLMPMPDSKPTWNELEQLPYLTGVVLETLRLSTGIASRSPRNAPTETLVYNDYTIPPNTLISQTNYFVLVDPNIFPDPHAFDPERWTRAAAKGERLDRYLVNFSKGSRNCLGMNLAYAELYLAIAILIRRFDLELFETTKKNIEFARDFGTPFPDEGNYSIRVLVKGIVEDAGKEEACRSVSGHGRLNISSAYSWSVQLASGAFKAPTRRQLFASVTFHDFWEDTRTSHLTLLAPSHPTLPTSINSTNSIYSIYSIKMPSDAHVKAALALIKSDTSKLLGLTVGDHKNVQPGQFIPRADAQSPPELSFAGLDSSKTYLAVGLDIDAPFPSFGVLGPILHWIQPGMKVTESGTLTTTVPFVANYIGPAPPPGSSPHRYIFFLYEEPAGFDAKAHAPPNGQKMGNWNRTRYDFDAFAKRINLGSIVASNYFTSN
;
A
#
# COMPACT_ATOMS: atom_id res chain seq x y z
N MET A 1 -10.16 -36.62 30.48
CA MET A 1 -9.51 -36.14 29.23
C MET A 1 -8.48 -35.00 29.44
N ALA A 2 -8.24 -34.49 30.67
CA ALA A 2 -7.29 -33.38 30.90
C ALA A 2 -5.79 -33.77 30.97
N GLY A 3 -5.47 -35.03 31.29
CA GLY A 3 -4.08 -35.50 31.48
C GLY A 3 -3.16 -35.29 30.26
N PRO A 4 -3.54 -35.73 29.05
CA PRO A 4 -2.68 -35.58 27.86
C PRO A 4 -2.41 -34.13 27.46
N LEU A 5 -3.37 -33.23 27.68
CA LEU A 5 -3.22 -31.79 27.40
C LEU A 5 -2.23 -31.12 28.36
N ILE A 6 -2.26 -31.50 29.65
CA ILE A 6 -1.34 -30.97 30.67
C ILE A 6 0.09 -31.46 30.40
N TRP A 7 0.27 -32.74 30.06
CA TRP A 7 1.58 -33.27 29.68
C TRP A 7 2.12 -32.63 28.40
N GLY A 8 1.27 -32.42 27.39
CA GLY A 8 1.63 -31.72 26.16
C GLY A 8 2.05 -30.26 26.40
N ALA A 9 1.30 -29.52 27.21
CA ALA A 9 1.63 -28.13 27.57
C ALA A 9 2.94 -28.04 28.37
N SER A 10 3.16 -28.95 29.31
CA SER A 10 4.38 -29.02 30.12
C SER A 10 5.60 -29.35 29.25
N GLY A 11 5.49 -30.32 28.34
CA GLY A 11 6.54 -30.66 27.39
C GLY A 11 6.91 -29.49 26.48
N LEU A 12 5.90 -28.77 25.97
CA LEU A 12 6.12 -27.57 25.16
C LEU A 12 6.85 -26.48 25.96
N LEU A 13 6.45 -26.23 27.20
CA LEU A 13 7.09 -25.22 28.06
C LEU A 13 8.56 -25.56 28.34
N ILE A 14 8.87 -26.83 28.64
CA ILE A 14 10.24 -27.31 28.85
C ILE A 14 11.06 -27.11 27.57
N TYR A 15 10.52 -27.51 26.42
CA TYR A 15 11.19 -27.35 25.13
C TYR A 15 11.49 -25.87 24.82
N LEU A 16 10.51 -24.98 25.00
CA LEU A 16 10.68 -23.54 24.75
C LEU A 16 11.70 -22.92 25.72
N THR A 17 11.70 -23.34 26.99
CA THR A 17 12.66 -22.88 28.00
C THR A 17 14.08 -23.31 27.66
N ALA A 18 14.29 -24.61 27.40
CA ALA A 18 15.59 -25.16 27.02
C ALA A 18 16.13 -24.48 25.75
N LYS A 19 15.28 -24.28 24.74
CA LYS A 19 15.61 -23.58 23.50
C LYS A 19 15.99 -22.12 23.74
N SER A 20 15.32 -21.44 24.67
CA SER A 20 15.62 -20.04 25.04
C SER A 20 16.98 -19.94 25.73
N ILE A 21 17.27 -20.84 26.68
CA ILE A 21 18.57 -20.93 27.36
C ILE A 21 19.68 -21.17 26.34
N TYR A 22 19.50 -22.13 25.44
CA TYR A 22 20.46 -22.39 24.36
C TYR A 22 20.73 -21.14 23.51
N ARG A 23 19.65 -20.47 23.05
CA ARG A 23 19.75 -19.28 22.18
C ARG A 23 20.48 -18.10 22.81
N LEU A 24 20.36 -17.95 24.13
CA LEU A 24 20.98 -16.86 24.89
C LEU A 24 22.44 -17.15 25.26
N TYR A 25 22.74 -18.36 25.74
CA TYR A 25 24.01 -18.64 26.41
C TYR A 25 24.96 -19.54 25.62
N PHE A 26 24.45 -20.36 24.70
CA PHE A 26 25.24 -21.38 24.01
C PHE A 26 25.29 -21.17 22.50
N HIS A 27 24.31 -20.47 21.93
CA HIS A 27 24.24 -20.20 20.50
C HIS A 27 25.50 -19.50 19.99
N PRO A 28 25.98 -19.80 18.77
CA PRO A 28 27.16 -19.16 18.19
C PRO A 28 27.06 -17.61 18.14
N LEU A 29 25.85 -17.09 17.91
CA LEU A 29 25.57 -15.64 17.89
C LEU A 29 25.41 -14.98 19.26
N ARG A 30 25.72 -15.66 20.38
CA ARG A 30 25.53 -15.11 21.74
C ARG A 30 26.36 -13.86 22.03
N LYS A 31 27.50 -13.70 21.34
CA LYS A 31 28.41 -12.55 21.50
C LYS A 31 27.94 -11.31 20.74
N ILE A 32 27.02 -11.47 19.78
CA ILE A 32 26.49 -10.35 19.01
C ILE A 32 25.46 -9.62 19.87
N PRO A 33 25.59 -8.30 20.05
CA PRO A 33 24.71 -7.53 20.93
C PRO A 33 23.30 -7.44 20.34
N GLY A 34 22.31 -7.23 21.21
CA GLY A 34 20.92 -7.04 20.79
C GLY A 34 19.92 -7.44 21.88
N PRO A 35 18.62 -7.22 21.64
CA PRO A 35 17.57 -7.57 22.59
C PRO A 35 17.52 -9.06 22.88
N ARG A 36 17.45 -9.44 24.16
CA ARG A 36 17.35 -10.86 24.57
C ARG A 36 16.11 -11.54 23.96
N LEU A 37 14.99 -10.82 23.85
CA LEU A 37 13.77 -11.33 23.22
C LEU A 37 13.95 -11.64 21.73
N ALA A 38 14.70 -10.80 21.01
CA ALA A 38 15.06 -11.02 19.61
C ALA A 38 15.92 -12.27 19.45
N ALA A 39 16.87 -12.50 20.36
CA ALA A 39 17.68 -13.71 20.38
C ALA A 39 16.84 -14.98 20.65
N ILE A 40 15.80 -14.88 21.49
CA ILE A 40 14.93 -16.01 21.87
C ILE A 40 13.95 -16.36 20.75
N SER A 41 13.27 -15.40 20.12
CA SER A 41 12.21 -15.69 19.15
C SER A 41 12.03 -14.63 18.06
N SER A 42 11.66 -15.08 16.86
CA SER A 42 11.21 -14.21 15.76
C SER A 42 9.88 -13.51 16.05
N TYR A 43 9.16 -13.87 17.13
CA TYR A 43 7.98 -13.12 17.57
C TYR A 43 8.31 -11.67 17.94
N TYR A 44 9.56 -11.38 18.29
CA TYR A 44 10.03 -10.02 18.52
C TYR A 44 9.85 -9.14 17.27
N GLU A 45 10.32 -9.61 16.12
CA GLU A 45 10.12 -8.93 14.83
C GLU A 45 8.64 -8.93 14.42
N PHE A 46 7.96 -10.07 14.57
CA PHE A 46 6.53 -10.19 14.24
C PHE A 46 5.68 -9.14 14.96
N TYR A 47 6.00 -8.84 16.22
CA TYR A 47 5.32 -7.80 16.98
C TYR A 47 5.38 -6.44 16.29
N PHE A 48 6.55 -6.01 15.80
CA PHE A 48 6.67 -4.71 15.13
C PHE A 48 6.11 -4.71 13.71
N ASN A 49 6.30 -5.80 12.97
CA ASN A 49 5.84 -5.89 11.58
C ASN A 49 4.33 -6.11 11.45
N VAL A 50 3.75 -6.92 12.34
CA VAL A 50 2.33 -7.30 12.25
C VAL A 50 1.49 -6.53 13.26
N ILE A 51 1.87 -6.53 14.55
CA ILE A 51 1.06 -5.89 15.60
C ILE A 51 1.19 -4.36 15.54
N HIS A 52 2.41 -3.84 15.37
CA HIS A 52 2.67 -2.41 15.16
C HIS A 52 2.79 -2.02 13.69
N ARG A 53 2.20 -2.81 12.78
CA ARG A 53 1.97 -2.44 11.37
C ARG A 53 3.24 -1.90 10.69
N GLY A 54 4.25 -2.74 10.48
CA GLY A 54 5.43 -2.39 9.66
C GLY A 54 6.40 -1.39 10.27
N THR A 55 6.49 -1.27 11.60
CA THR A 55 7.36 -0.27 12.26
C THR A 55 8.74 -0.81 12.66
N PHE A 56 9.06 -2.05 12.27
CA PHE A 56 10.31 -2.68 12.69
C PHE A 56 11.56 -1.92 12.22
N ILE A 57 11.48 -1.24 11.06
CA ILE A 57 12.59 -0.41 10.55
C ILE A 57 12.97 0.73 11.51
N TRP A 58 11.99 1.42 12.10
CA TRP A 58 12.23 2.50 13.07
C TRP A 58 12.74 1.95 14.39
N HIS A 59 12.19 0.81 14.81
CA HIS A 59 12.68 0.10 15.97
C HIS A 59 14.14 -0.32 15.80
N LEU A 60 14.51 -0.78 14.60
CA LEU A 60 15.86 -1.18 14.24
C LEU A 60 16.87 -0.03 14.29
N GLU A 61 16.45 1.19 13.94
CA GLU A 61 17.28 2.37 14.14
C GLU A 61 17.61 2.60 15.62
N GLY A 62 16.61 2.52 16.50
CA GLY A 62 16.81 2.60 17.94
C GLY A 62 17.70 1.47 18.47
N LEU A 63 17.61 0.27 17.90
CA LEU A 63 18.52 -0.82 18.25
C LEU A 63 19.98 -0.50 17.89
N HIS A 64 20.23 0.11 16.73
CA HIS A 64 21.59 0.50 16.35
C HIS A 64 22.16 1.62 17.22
N GLN A 65 21.31 2.54 17.69
CA GLN A 65 21.71 3.54 18.67
C GLN A 65 22.07 2.91 20.03
N ALA A 66 21.34 1.88 20.45
CA ALA A 66 21.54 1.23 21.75
C ALA A 66 22.69 0.21 21.78
N TYR A 67 22.89 -0.54 20.70
CA TYR A 67 23.78 -1.71 20.67
C TYR A 67 24.99 -1.56 19.73
N GLY A 68 25.01 -0.51 18.89
CA GLY A 68 26.08 -0.25 17.93
C GLY A 68 25.78 -0.75 16.51
N PRO A 69 26.78 -0.81 15.63
CA PRO A 69 26.59 -1.00 14.19
C PRO A 69 26.18 -2.42 13.76
N ILE A 70 26.29 -3.41 14.66
CA ILE A 70 25.90 -4.80 14.44
C ILE A 70 24.94 -5.25 15.53
N VAL A 71 23.77 -5.79 15.17
CA VAL A 71 22.72 -6.17 16.12
C VAL A 71 22.11 -7.53 15.75
N ARG A 72 21.94 -8.40 16.74
CA ARG A 72 21.15 -9.63 16.60
C ARG A 72 19.66 -9.31 16.71
N VAL A 73 18.97 -9.38 15.58
CA VAL A 73 17.56 -8.95 15.42
C VAL A 73 16.57 -10.11 15.39
N SER A 74 17.06 -11.34 15.24
CA SER A 74 16.27 -12.55 15.37
C SER A 74 17.14 -13.71 15.89
N PRO A 75 16.58 -14.90 16.17
CA PRO A 75 17.39 -16.02 16.63
C PRO A 75 18.50 -16.43 15.66
N ARG A 76 18.34 -16.16 14.36
CA ARG A 76 19.23 -16.61 13.28
C ARG A 76 19.75 -15.47 12.39
N GLU A 77 19.42 -14.22 12.71
CA GLU A 77 19.74 -13.07 11.87
C GLU A 77 20.46 -11.97 12.62
N VAL A 78 21.43 -11.40 11.94
CA VAL A 78 22.23 -10.25 12.33
C VAL A 78 21.96 -9.12 11.33
N HIS A 79 21.66 -7.95 11.83
CA HIS A 79 21.53 -6.74 11.03
C HIS A 79 22.73 -5.84 11.25
N ILE A 80 23.28 -5.29 10.16
CA ILE A 80 24.43 -4.40 10.17
C ILE A 80 24.02 -3.04 9.57
N LYS A 81 24.33 -1.94 10.25
CA LYS A 81 24.14 -0.56 9.77
C LYS A 81 25.51 0.04 9.49
N ASP A 82 26.11 -0.39 8.38
CA ASP A 82 27.42 0.08 7.91
C ASP A 82 27.47 0.04 6.37
N PRO A 83 27.36 1.19 5.70
CA PRO A 83 27.39 1.27 4.24
C PRO A 83 28.65 0.66 3.59
N ASN A 84 29.79 0.64 4.30
CA ASN A 84 31.05 0.11 3.75
C ASN A 84 31.07 -1.43 3.76
N TYR A 85 30.20 -2.06 4.56
CA TYR A 85 30.05 -3.52 4.62
C TYR A 85 28.95 -4.04 3.69
N TYR A 86 28.28 -3.16 2.93
CA TYR A 86 27.18 -3.53 2.02
C TYR A 86 27.64 -4.55 0.95
N ASP A 87 28.82 -4.32 0.36
CA ASP A 87 29.38 -5.16 -0.71
C ASP A 87 29.82 -6.54 -0.20
N GLU A 88 30.04 -6.69 1.10
CA GLU A 88 30.36 -7.96 1.75
C GLU A 88 29.13 -8.88 1.83
N ILE A 89 27.96 -8.29 2.11
CA ILE A 89 26.68 -9.00 2.21
C ILE A 89 26.11 -9.27 0.82
N TYR A 90 26.13 -8.25 -0.05
CA TYR A 90 25.57 -8.27 -1.41
C TYR A 90 26.67 -8.46 -2.45
N ALA A 91 27.47 -9.51 -2.25
CA ALA A 91 28.72 -9.73 -2.97
C ALA A 91 28.54 -10.04 -4.48
N SER A 92 29.63 -9.76 -5.21
CA SER A 92 29.81 -10.18 -6.60
C SER A 92 29.82 -11.73 -6.72
N SER A 93 29.78 -12.24 -7.95
CA SER A 93 29.69 -13.69 -8.22
C SER A 93 30.86 -14.52 -7.70
N GLY A 94 31.98 -13.89 -7.33
CA GLY A 94 33.16 -14.56 -6.77
C GLY A 94 32.96 -15.12 -5.37
N ARG A 95 31.89 -14.74 -4.67
CA ARG A 95 31.59 -15.20 -3.31
C ARG A 95 30.19 -15.76 -3.20
N ARG A 96 30.06 -16.89 -2.49
CA ARG A 96 28.78 -17.59 -2.36
C ARG A 96 27.88 -16.84 -1.38
N ARG A 97 26.76 -16.34 -1.89
CA ARG A 97 25.66 -15.76 -1.11
C ARG A 97 24.34 -16.41 -1.51
N GLU A 98 23.62 -16.93 -0.52
CA GLU A 98 22.32 -17.56 -0.71
C GLU A 98 21.20 -16.66 -0.15
N LYS A 99 19.97 -16.88 -0.62
CA LYS A 99 18.77 -16.28 -0.04
C LYS A 99 18.15 -17.24 0.97
N ASP A 100 17.53 -16.70 2.01
CA ASP A 100 16.82 -17.52 2.99
C ASP A 100 15.55 -18.14 2.34
N PRO A 101 15.36 -19.47 2.40
CA PRO A 101 14.18 -20.14 1.85
C PRO A 101 12.85 -19.61 2.40
N ALA A 102 12.81 -19.23 3.69
CA ALA A 102 11.58 -18.71 4.31
C ALA A 102 11.28 -17.26 3.93
N VAL A 103 12.26 -16.51 3.42
CA VAL A 103 12.05 -15.17 2.86
C VAL A 103 11.54 -15.25 1.43
N VAL A 104 12.17 -16.05 0.57
CA VAL A 104 11.74 -16.19 -0.83
C VAL A 104 10.43 -16.97 -0.99
N GLY A 105 10.14 -17.90 -0.07
CA GLY A 105 8.88 -18.65 -0.08
C GLY A 105 7.62 -17.79 0.12
N ARG A 106 7.75 -16.55 0.62
CA ARG A 106 6.62 -15.62 0.83
C ARG A 106 6.02 -15.09 -0.47
N PHE A 107 6.75 -15.19 -1.57
CA PHE A 107 6.33 -14.68 -2.87
C PHE A 107 5.58 -15.70 -3.71
N ASP A 108 5.56 -16.98 -3.30
CA ASP A 108 4.88 -18.08 -3.99
C ASP A 108 5.23 -18.16 -5.50
N ILE A 109 6.50 -17.99 -5.83
CA ILE A 109 7.06 -18.12 -7.19
C ILE A 109 8.39 -18.90 -7.18
N PRO A 110 8.39 -20.15 -6.67
CA PRO A 110 9.61 -20.94 -6.47
C PRO A 110 10.39 -21.25 -7.76
N GLY A 111 9.72 -21.22 -8.92
CA GLY A 111 10.29 -21.40 -10.25
C GLY A 111 11.09 -20.19 -10.74
N SER A 112 10.84 -18.98 -10.22
CA SER A 112 11.46 -17.75 -10.74
C SER A 112 12.97 -17.61 -10.43
N SER A 113 13.65 -16.78 -11.21
CA SER A 113 15.00 -16.28 -10.93
C SER A 113 15.02 -15.44 -9.65
N PHE A 114 13.95 -14.68 -9.38
CA PHE A 114 13.81 -13.88 -8.16
C PHE A 114 13.85 -14.73 -6.89
N SER A 115 13.16 -15.85 -6.84
CA SER A 115 13.08 -16.73 -5.65
C SER A 115 14.15 -17.81 -5.58
N SER A 116 15.06 -17.87 -6.56
CA SER A 116 16.14 -18.85 -6.56
C SER A 116 17.08 -18.68 -5.35
N ILE A 117 17.34 -19.76 -4.63
CA ILE A 117 18.11 -19.74 -3.37
C ILE A 117 19.61 -19.74 -3.64
N THR A 118 20.10 -20.69 -4.45
CA THR A 118 21.52 -20.89 -4.70
C THR A 118 22.03 -20.03 -5.86
N PRO A 119 23.32 -19.62 -5.88
CA PRO A 119 23.91 -18.93 -7.03
C PRO A 119 23.80 -19.71 -8.34
N GLU A 120 23.88 -21.04 -8.29
CA GLU A 120 23.80 -21.91 -9.48
C GLU A 120 22.42 -21.83 -10.11
N THR A 121 21.37 -22.07 -9.31
CA THR A 121 19.97 -22.02 -9.77
C THR A 121 19.60 -20.61 -10.24
N HIS A 122 20.10 -19.58 -9.56
CA HIS A 122 19.94 -18.20 -9.99
C HIS A 122 20.56 -17.92 -11.34
N ARG A 123 21.82 -18.31 -11.54
CA ARG A 123 22.53 -18.10 -12.80
C ARG A 123 21.81 -18.81 -13.95
N GLN A 124 21.40 -20.06 -13.74
CA GLN A 124 20.68 -20.86 -14.72
C GLN A 124 19.36 -20.18 -15.15
N ARG A 125 18.59 -19.64 -14.21
CA ARG A 125 17.29 -18.99 -14.48
C ARG A 125 17.42 -17.56 -14.98
N ARG A 126 18.38 -16.79 -14.47
CA ARG A 126 18.55 -15.37 -14.80
C ARG A 126 19.20 -15.15 -16.16
N ALA A 127 20.21 -15.95 -16.53
CA ALA A 127 20.97 -15.72 -17.76
C ALA A 127 20.09 -15.66 -19.04
N PRO A 128 19.06 -16.53 -19.22
CA PRO A 128 18.07 -16.42 -20.28
C PRO A 128 17.35 -15.07 -20.39
N VAL A 129 17.05 -14.46 -19.24
CA VAL A 129 16.17 -13.29 -19.12
C VAL A 129 16.94 -11.98 -19.11
N GLU A 130 18.15 -11.97 -18.53
CA GLU A 130 18.99 -10.78 -18.35
C GLU A 130 19.34 -10.06 -19.65
N ARG A 131 19.50 -10.78 -20.77
CA ARG A 131 19.74 -10.18 -22.09
C ARG A 131 18.66 -9.19 -22.52
N PHE A 132 17.41 -9.43 -22.11
CA PHE A 132 16.29 -8.55 -22.41
C PHE A 132 16.36 -7.26 -21.59
N PHE A 133 16.89 -7.29 -20.38
CA PHE A 133 17.00 -6.08 -19.56
C PHE A 133 18.34 -5.33 -19.69
N SER A 134 19.15 -5.69 -20.69
CA SER A 134 20.35 -4.91 -21.03
C SER A 134 19.99 -3.52 -21.54
N LYS A 135 20.87 -2.53 -21.35
CA LYS A 135 20.63 -1.16 -21.83
C LYS A 135 20.27 -1.12 -23.31
N ALA A 136 21.02 -1.82 -24.15
CA ALA A 136 20.76 -1.91 -25.59
C ALA A 136 19.37 -2.50 -25.91
N ALA A 137 18.93 -3.52 -25.18
CA ALA A 137 17.61 -4.12 -25.37
C ALA A 137 16.47 -3.19 -24.93
N ILE A 138 16.65 -2.44 -23.84
CA ILE A 138 15.67 -1.42 -23.40
C ILE A 138 15.61 -0.26 -24.40
N THR A 139 16.76 0.27 -24.86
CA THR A 139 16.79 1.30 -25.90
C THR A 139 16.09 0.85 -27.18
N LYS A 140 16.24 -0.42 -27.59
CA LYS A 140 15.53 -0.97 -28.76
C LYS A 140 14.00 -1.00 -28.57
N SER A 141 13.52 -1.08 -27.33
CA SER A 141 12.09 -1.12 -26.99
C SER A 141 11.56 0.22 -26.47
N GLU A 142 12.32 1.30 -26.64
CA GLU A 142 11.94 2.64 -26.19
C GLU A 142 10.62 3.11 -26.83
N SER A 143 10.34 2.72 -28.07
CA SER A 143 9.07 3.06 -28.74
C SER A 143 7.84 2.52 -28.01
N THR A 144 7.95 1.34 -27.36
CA THR A 144 6.89 0.78 -26.51
C THR A 144 6.70 1.62 -25.24
N ILE A 145 7.80 2.09 -24.64
CA ILE A 145 7.75 2.97 -23.46
C ILE A 145 7.08 4.30 -23.83
N GLN A 146 7.53 4.94 -24.93
CA GLN A 146 6.94 6.18 -25.42
C GLN A 146 5.47 6.01 -25.79
N TYR A 147 5.07 4.90 -26.42
CA TYR A 147 3.67 4.61 -26.72
C TYR A 147 2.80 4.55 -25.44
N CYS A 148 3.28 3.92 -24.38
CA CYS A 148 2.56 3.88 -23.10
C CYS A 148 2.52 5.25 -22.43
N LEU A 149 3.59 6.02 -22.54
CA LEU A 149 3.65 7.39 -22.03
C LEU A 149 2.73 8.34 -22.81
N ASP A 150 2.61 8.19 -24.13
CA ASP A 150 1.66 8.95 -24.97
C ASP A 150 0.21 8.71 -24.52
N LYS A 151 -0.14 7.49 -24.09
CA LYS A 151 -1.46 7.20 -23.49
C LYS A 151 -1.67 7.96 -22.16
N LEU A 152 -0.65 8.02 -21.30
CA LEU A 152 -0.70 8.78 -20.06
C LEU A 152 -0.84 10.28 -20.32
N VAL A 153 -0.07 10.81 -21.27
CA VAL A 153 -0.14 12.21 -21.74
C VAL A 153 -1.55 12.54 -22.21
N GLN A 154 -2.16 11.74 -23.09
CA GLN A 154 -3.53 11.96 -23.58
C GLN A 154 -4.56 11.93 -22.44
N HIS A 155 -4.32 11.15 -21.38
CA HIS A 155 -5.18 11.15 -20.21
C HIS A 155 -5.07 12.48 -19.43
N ILE A 156 -3.85 12.98 -19.23
CA ILE A 156 -3.60 14.27 -18.56
C ILE A 156 -4.23 15.42 -19.37
N GLU A 157 -4.14 15.40 -20.70
CA GLU A 157 -4.78 16.39 -21.58
C GLU A 157 -6.31 16.38 -21.47
N ARG A 158 -6.92 15.20 -21.45
CA ARG A 158 -8.37 15.08 -21.22
C ARG A 158 -8.76 15.62 -19.85
N ALA A 159 -7.93 15.41 -18.83
CA ALA A 159 -8.18 15.94 -17.49
C ALA A 159 -8.07 17.47 -17.44
N TYR A 160 -7.14 18.07 -18.20
CA TYR A 160 -7.06 19.52 -18.38
C TYR A 160 -8.35 20.10 -18.97
N HIS A 161 -8.80 19.56 -20.10
CA HIS A 161 -10.01 20.06 -20.78
C HIS A 161 -11.30 19.82 -19.98
N SER A 162 -11.33 18.81 -19.12
CA SER A 162 -12.48 18.50 -18.26
C SER A 162 -12.36 19.08 -16.85
N HIS A 163 -11.28 19.80 -16.54
CA HIS A 163 -10.95 20.33 -15.21
C HIS A 163 -11.06 19.30 -14.08
N LYS A 164 -10.66 18.04 -14.35
CA LYS A 164 -10.70 16.95 -13.38
C LYS A 164 -9.37 16.81 -12.63
N VAL A 165 -9.46 16.49 -11.34
CA VAL A 165 -8.31 16.21 -10.46
C VAL A 165 -7.88 14.75 -10.60
N ILE A 166 -6.66 14.50 -11.07
CA ILE A 166 -6.09 13.17 -11.36
C ILE A 166 -5.17 12.64 -10.28
N SER A 167 -5.14 11.30 -10.14
CA SER A 167 -4.16 10.59 -9.31
C SER A 167 -2.96 10.23 -10.17
N LEU A 168 -1.83 10.91 -9.98
CA LEU A 168 -0.60 10.64 -10.73
C LEU A 168 -0.06 9.24 -10.43
N ASP A 169 -0.15 8.79 -9.18
CA ASP A 169 0.28 7.46 -8.77
C ASP A 169 -0.46 6.35 -9.54
N ALA A 170 -1.79 6.46 -9.69
CA ALA A 170 -2.56 5.52 -10.49
C ALA A 170 -2.20 5.60 -11.99
N GLY A 171 -1.97 6.80 -12.51
CA GLY A 171 -1.53 7.01 -13.90
C GLY A 171 -0.16 6.37 -14.17
N PHE A 172 0.79 6.53 -13.25
CA PHE A 172 2.09 5.90 -13.35
C PHE A 172 2.01 4.37 -13.20
N SER A 173 1.22 3.84 -12.26
CA SER A 173 1.04 2.39 -12.12
C SER A 173 0.38 1.77 -13.35
N ALA A 174 -0.55 2.47 -14.00
CA ALA A 174 -1.13 2.04 -15.27
C ALA A 174 -0.08 2.05 -16.40
N MET A 175 0.72 3.11 -16.51
CA MET A 175 1.77 3.23 -17.52
C MET A 175 2.82 2.12 -17.38
N THR A 176 3.37 1.92 -16.18
CA THR A 176 4.42 0.92 -15.94
C THR A 176 3.87 -0.50 -16.07
N SER A 177 2.62 -0.73 -15.67
CA SER A 177 1.90 -1.98 -15.96
C SER A 177 1.82 -2.23 -17.47
N ASP A 178 1.37 -1.26 -18.26
CA ASP A 178 1.25 -1.41 -19.71
C ASP A 178 2.61 -1.69 -20.37
N ILE A 179 3.67 -1.04 -19.90
CA ILE A 179 5.04 -1.24 -20.39
C ILE A 179 5.46 -2.68 -20.09
N ILE A 180 5.39 -3.15 -18.85
CA ILE A 180 5.88 -4.48 -18.49
C ILE A 180 5.02 -5.60 -19.08
N HIS A 181 3.73 -5.38 -19.31
CA HIS A 181 2.88 -6.35 -19.99
C HIS A 181 3.19 -6.43 -21.48
N GLN A 182 3.38 -5.30 -22.18
CA GLN A 182 3.76 -5.32 -23.61
C GLN A 182 5.20 -5.82 -23.81
N TYR A 183 6.09 -5.50 -22.87
CA TYR A 183 7.49 -5.90 -22.92
C TYR A 183 7.68 -7.37 -22.52
N GLY A 184 7.01 -7.79 -21.44
CA GLY A 184 7.15 -9.11 -20.85
C GLY A 184 6.20 -10.18 -21.39
N HIS A 185 4.97 -9.82 -21.77
CA HIS A 185 3.87 -10.75 -22.07
C HIS A 185 3.19 -10.46 -23.41
N THR A 186 2.28 -11.35 -23.79
CA THR A 186 1.50 -11.26 -25.02
C THR A 186 0.35 -10.24 -24.93
N ASN A 187 0.01 -9.62 -26.06
CA ASN A 187 -1.02 -8.57 -26.16
C ASN A 187 -2.33 -8.93 -25.42
N HIS A 188 -2.90 -7.92 -24.76
CA HIS A 188 -4.11 -8.04 -23.95
C HIS A 188 -5.35 -8.19 -24.86
N HIS A 189 -5.99 -9.35 -24.88
CA HIS A 189 -7.38 -9.48 -25.30
C HIS A 189 -8.26 -9.73 -24.07
N GLU A 190 -9.25 -8.85 -23.88
CA GLU A 190 -10.23 -8.87 -22.78
C GLU A 190 -10.91 -10.23 -22.67
N ARG A 191 -10.93 -10.84 -21.47
CA ARG A 191 -11.88 -11.87 -20.99
C ARG A 191 -11.48 -12.38 -19.61
N THR A 192 -12.26 -12.10 -18.56
CA THR A 192 -12.73 -13.04 -17.50
C THR A 192 -13.65 -12.30 -16.48
N PRO A 193 -14.79 -12.87 -16.01
CA PRO A 193 -15.76 -12.18 -15.15
C PRO A 193 -15.41 -12.13 -13.64
N PRO A 194 -15.61 -11.00 -12.91
CA PRO A 194 -15.15 -10.80 -11.53
C PRO A 194 -15.98 -11.44 -10.39
N SER A 195 -17.05 -12.19 -10.67
CA SER A 195 -18.00 -12.65 -9.64
C SER A 195 -17.46 -13.77 -8.74
N VAL A 196 -16.37 -14.44 -9.12
CA VAL A 196 -15.82 -15.59 -8.39
C VAL A 196 -14.86 -15.15 -7.26
N VAL A 197 -14.45 -13.87 -7.23
CA VAL A 197 -13.23 -13.45 -6.54
C VAL A 197 -13.48 -12.71 -5.20
N LYS A 198 -14.67 -12.21 -4.98
CA LYS A 198 -14.82 -11.06 -4.08
C LYS A 198 -15.05 -11.32 -2.58
N ARG A 199 -14.77 -12.50 -2.00
CA ARG A 199 -15.32 -12.80 -0.65
C ARG A 199 -14.43 -13.17 0.54
N ILE A 200 -13.11 -13.37 0.45
CA ILE A 200 -12.33 -13.74 1.67
C ILE A 200 -10.98 -12.99 1.82
N ASN A 201 -10.31 -12.57 0.73
CA ASN A 201 -9.16 -11.65 0.77
C ASN A 201 -8.91 -11.05 -0.64
N PRO A 202 -9.30 -9.78 -0.91
CA PRO A 202 -9.30 -9.23 -2.27
C PRO A 202 -7.91 -9.10 -2.90
N TYR A 203 -6.86 -8.90 -2.10
CA TYR A 203 -5.48 -8.76 -2.61
C TYR A 203 -4.86 -10.11 -2.95
N ALA A 204 -5.02 -11.11 -2.09
CA ALA A 204 -4.49 -12.44 -2.35
C ALA A 204 -5.15 -13.08 -3.58
N LEU A 205 -6.43 -12.78 -3.82
CA LEU A 205 -7.12 -13.32 -4.97
C LEU A 205 -6.84 -12.54 -6.26
N ALA A 206 -6.66 -11.22 -6.21
CA ALA A 206 -6.17 -10.47 -7.36
C ALA A 206 -4.79 -10.97 -7.82
N LEU A 207 -3.88 -11.28 -6.87
CA LEU A 207 -2.58 -11.88 -7.19
C LEU A 207 -2.71 -13.29 -7.75
N LYS A 208 -3.64 -14.10 -7.22
CA LYS A 208 -3.92 -15.44 -7.74
C LYS A 208 -4.49 -15.38 -9.16
N ASP A 209 -5.49 -14.53 -9.41
CA ASP A 209 -6.11 -14.35 -10.72
C ASP A 209 -5.09 -13.87 -11.74
N GLN A 210 -4.21 -12.95 -11.34
CA GLN A 210 -3.11 -12.49 -12.18
C GLN A 210 -2.12 -13.63 -12.51
N LYS A 211 -1.78 -14.47 -11.53
CA LYS A 211 -0.92 -15.65 -11.76
C LYS A 211 -1.61 -16.68 -12.66
N ASP A 212 -2.90 -16.92 -12.46
CA ASP A 212 -3.72 -17.82 -13.26
C ASP A 212 -3.84 -17.30 -14.72
N ASP A 213 -3.96 -15.98 -14.92
CA ASP A 213 -3.94 -15.34 -16.24
C ASP A 213 -2.60 -15.52 -16.96
N ILE A 214 -1.49 -15.26 -16.26
CA ILE A 214 -0.13 -15.47 -16.81
C ILE A 214 0.06 -16.93 -17.19
N ARG A 215 -0.34 -17.87 -16.32
CA ARG A 215 -0.24 -19.31 -16.60
C ARG A 215 -0.98 -19.68 -17.88
N ARG A 216 -2.21 -19.20 -18.05
CA ARG A 216 -3.01 -19.42 -19.25
C ARG A 216 -2.31 -18.92 -20.51
N ARG A 217 -1.77 -17.70 -20.48
CA ARG A 217 -1.04 -17.12 -21.63
C ARG A 217 0.23 -17.89 -21.97
N VAL A 218 0.97 -18.33 -20.96
CA VAL A 218 2.15 -19.19 -21.17
C VAL A 218 1.74 -20.51 -21.83
N GLN A 219 0.62 -21.11 -21.43
CA GLN A 219 0.09 -22.32 -22.07
C GLN A 219 -0.28 -22.07 -23.53
N GLU A 220 -0.94 -20.95 -23.84
CA GLU A 220 -1.28 -20.55 -25.21
C GLU A 220 0.00 -20.44 -26.08
N VAL A 221 1.02 -19.74 -25.59
CA VAL A 221 2.32 -19.61 -26.26
C VAL A 221 3.01 -20.96 -26.47
N LEU A 222 3.08 -21.81 -25.45
CA LEU A 222 3.67 -23.14 -25.54
C LEU A 222 2.91 -24.08 -26.48
N SER A 223 1.59 -23.85 -26.67
CA SER A 223 0.76 -24.63 -27.60
C SER A 223 0.95 -24.23 -29.07
N GLY A 224 1.79 -23.23 -29.37
CA GLY A 224 2.08 -22.79 -30.72
C GLY A 224 1.03 -21.84 -31.31
N GLN A 225 0.11 -21.31 -30.48
CA GLN A 225 -0.73 -20.20 -30.89
C GLN A 225 0.15 -18.97 -31.08
N LYS A 226 0.31 -18.54 -32.34
CA LYS A 226 1.07 -17.33 -32.65
C LYS A 226 0.44 -16.14 -31.95
N SER A 227 1.16 -15.56 -31.01
CA SER A 227 0.90 -14.21 -30.55
C SER A 227 1.63 -13.23 -31.47
N GLU A 228 1.01 -12.10 -31.81
CA GLU A 228 1.64 -11.08 -32.65
C GLU A 228 2.80 -10.34 -31.95
N SER A 229 3.05 -10.61 -30.66
CA SER A 229 3.97 -9.85 -29.83
C SER A 229 5.22 -10.66 -29.47
N GLY A 230 6.39 -10.25 -29.99
CA GLY A 230 7.74 -10.76 -29.69
C GLY A 230 8.22 -10.56 -28.25
N SER A 231 7.37 -10.91 -27.28
CA SER A 231 7.50 -10.74 -25.83
C SER A 231 8.63 -11.59 -25.24
N ILE A 232 9.04 -11.28 -24.01
CA ILE A 232 10.05 -12.07 -23.30
C ILE A 232 9.57 -13.52 -23.14
N ILE A 233 8.34 -13.74 -22.69
CA ILE A 233 7.81 -15.10 -22.46
C ILE A 233 7.78 -15.92 -23.76
N GLU A 234 7.44 -15.33 -24.90
CA GLU A 234 7.50 -16.02 -26.19
C GLU A 234 8.94 -16.44 -26.54
N LYS A 235 9.90 -15.53 -26.38
CA LYS A 235 11.33 -15.80 -26.62
C LYS A 235 11.97 -16.75 -25.60
N LEU A 236 11.37 -16.93 -24.42
CA LEU A 236 11.80 -17.95 -23.46
C LEU A 236 11.17 -19.32 -23.76
N SER A 237 10.03 -19.32 -24.45
CA SER A 237 9.30 -20.53 -24.86
C SER A 237 9.85 -21.17 -26.14
N SER A 238 10.71 -20.48 -26.89
CA SER A 238 11.23 -20.92 -28.19
C SER A 238 12.18 -22.12 -28.10
N LEU A 239 12.16 -22.97 -29.13
CA LEU A 239 12.86 -24.28 -29.12
C LEU A 239 14.39 -24.20 -28.97
N ASP A 240 15.01 -23.04 -29.22
CA ASP A 240 16.43 -22.75 -28.96
C ASP A 240 16.76 -22.63 -27.46
N MET A 241 15.75 -22.49 -26.61
CA MET A 241 15.92 -22.39 -25.16
C MET A 241 16.00 -23.78 -24.49
N PRO A 242 16.83 -23.94 -23.44
CA PRO A 242 16.93 -25.18 -22.69
C PRO A 242 15.58 -25.66 -22.15
N GLY A 243 15.36 -26.97 -22.11
CA GLY A 243 14.06 -27.55 -21.71
C GLY A 243 13.55 -27.08 -20.34
N HIS A 244 14.44 -26.88 -19.37
CA HIS A 244 14.08 -26.37 -18.03
C HIS A 244 13.62 -24.91 -18.03
N VAL A 245 13.98 -24.11 -19.04
CA VAL A 245 13.52 -22.72 -19.22
C VAL A 245 12.14 -22.69 -19.86
N ARG A 246 11.79 -23.73 -20.62
CA ARG A 246 10.49 -23.86 -21.30
C ARG A 246 9.41 -24.52 -20.45
N ASP A 247 9.73 -24.85 -19.20
CA ASP A 247 8.79 -25.42 -18.26
C ASP A 247 7.67 -24.42 -17.91
N LEU A 248 6.43 -24.89 -17.91
CA LEU A 248 5.25 -24.05 -17.71
C LEU A 248 5.27 -23.36 -16.34
N ASP A 249 5.65 -24.07 -15.28
CA ASP A 249 5.65 -23.50 -13.93
C ASP A 249 6.79 -22.47 -13.80
N HIS A 250 7.96 -22.76 -14.36
CA HIS A 250 9.06 -21.80 -14.43
C HIS A 250 8.67 -20.51 -15.17
N LEU A 251 8.11 -20.61 -16.37
CA LEU A 251 7.70 -19.45 -17.18
C LEU A 251 6.57 -18.67 -16.51
N THR A 252 5.61 -19.35 -15.87
CA THR A 252 4.53 -18.71 -15.10
C THR A 252 5.11 -17.90 -13.94
N ASP A 253 6.00 -18.50 -13.15
CA ASP A 253 6.62 -17.85 -12.00
C ASP A 253 7.55 -16.70 -12.42
N GLU A 254 8.29 -16.84 -13.51
CA GLU A 254 9.13 -15.78 -14.06
C GLU A 254 8.29 -14.61 -14.59
N GLY A 255 7.22 -14.89 -15.35
CA GLY A 255 6.29 -13.88 -15.84
C GLY A 255 5.65 -13.09 -14.70
N PHE A 256 5.18 -13.79 -13.66
CA PHE A 256 4.63 -13.14 -12.47
C PHE A 256 5.67 -12.28 -11.73
N ALA A 257 6.91 -12.74 -11.63
CA ALA A 257 8.01 -11.96 -11.05
C ALA A 257 8.28 -10.66 -11.83
N LEU A 258 8.24 -10.72 -13.17
CA LEU A 258 8.43 -9.54 -14.02
C LEU A 258 7.33 -8.50 -13.79
N VAL A 259 6.06 -8.93 -13.75
CA VAL A 259 4.93 -8.00 -13.58
C VAL A 259 4.92 -7.35 -12.20
N ILE A 260 5.15 -8.11 -11.12
CA ILE A 260 5.25 -7.57 -9.77
C ILE A 260 6.43 -6.59 -9.64
N GLY A 261 7.56 -6.94 -10.25
CA GLY A 261 8.76 -6.11 -10.19
C GLY A 261 8.63 -4.81 -10.99
N GLY A 262 8.04 -4.86 -12.18
CA GLY A 262 7.99 -3.75 -13.13
C GLY A 262 6.85 -2.74 -12.92
N THR A 263 5.77 -3.12 -12.24
CA THR A 263 4.59 -2.25 -12.12
C THR A 263 4.74 -1.19 -11.03
N GLU A 264 4.59 -1.58 -9.77
CA GLU A 264 4.42 -0.62 -8.67
C GLU A 264 5.73 0.11 -8.31
N ARG A 265 6.90 -0.48 -8.60
CA ARG A 265 8.19 0.05 -8.13
C ARG A 265 8.59 1.35 -8.82
N THR A 266 8.55 1.38 -10.15
CA THR A 266 8.83 2.60 -10.90
C THR A 266 7.73 3.63 -10.69
N ALA A 267 6.47 3.20 -10.64
CA ALA A 267 5.33 4.09 -10.44
C ALA A 267 5.42 4.90 -9.14
N ARG A 268 5.78 4.25 -8.03
CA ARG A 268 6.02 4.94 -6.74
C ARG A 268 7.20 5.90 -6.79
N SER A 269 8.27 5.53 -7.52
CA SER A 269 9.43 6.40 -7.67
C SER A 269 9.08 7.65 -8.47
N LEU A 270 8.38 7.49 -9.59
CA LEU A 270 7.83 8.61 -10.38
C LEU A 270 6.93 9.49 -9.51
N SER A 271 5.96 8.88 -8.83
CA SER A 271 5.07 9.59 -7.91
C SER A 271 5.85 10.45 -6.92
N TYR A 272 6.81 9.86 -6.22
CA TYR A 272 7.63 10.57 -5.22
C TYR A 272 8.42 11.72 -5.84
N GLY A 273 9.04 11.51 -7.00
CA GLY A 273 9.76 12.55 -7.74
C GLY A 273 8.83 13.70 -8.14
N PHE A 274 7.63 13.40 -8.65
CA PHE A 274 6.64 14.41 -9.02
C PHE A 274 6.12 15.18 -7.80
N TYR A 275 5.95 14.56 -6.63
CA TYR A 275 5.61 15.33 -5.43
C TYR A 275 6.61 16.45 -5.16
N HIS A 276 7.91 16.16 -5.20
CA HIS A 276 8.95 17.17 -4.97
C HIS A 276 9.05 18.17 -6.11
N LEU A 277 9.00 17.72 -7.36
CA LEU A 277 9.00 18.61 -8.52
C LEU A 277 7.81 19.58 -8.53
N LEU A 278 6.67 19.21 -7.95
CA LEU A 278 5.49 20.08 -7.88
C LEU A 278 5.40 20.90 -6.59
N SER A 279 6.03 20.46 -5.50
CA SER A 279 6.07 21.22 -4.24
C SER A 279 7.25 22.19 -4.15
N GLU A 280 8.25 22.06 -5.02
CA GLU A 280 9.47 22.88 -5.01
C GLU A 280 9.68 23.60 -6.37
N PRO A 281 9.06 24.79 -6.58
CA PRO A 281 9.05 25.46 -7.89
C PRO A 281 10.43 25.79 -8.46
N HIS A 282 11.42 26.01 -7.59
CA HIS A 282 12.80 26.30 -8.01
C HIS A 282 13.45 25.09 -8.70
N VAL A 283 13.20 23.87 -8.19
CA VAL A 283 13.69 22.62 -8.79
C VAL A 283 13.06 22.42 -10.17
N GLN A 284 11.74 22.59 -10.25
CA GLN A 284 10.98 22.46 -11.49
C GLN A 284 11.44 23.44 -12.57
N THR A 285 11.60 24.71 -12.19
CA THR A 285 11.99 25.79 -13.11
C THR A 285 13.37 25.52 -13.70
N LYS A 286 14.32 25.12 -12.87
CA LYS A 286 15.68 24.78 -13.30
C LYS A 286 15.68 23.54 -14.21
N LEU A 287 14.89 22.52 -13.88
CA LEU A 287 14.74 21.33 -14.73
C LEU A 287 14.15 21.69 -16.11
N ARG A 288 13.08 22.49 -16.14
CA ARG A 288 12.48 22.97 -17.40
C ARG A 288 13.47 23.76 -18.24
N GLN A 289 14.32 24.58 -17.60
CA GLN A 289 15.35 25.35 -18.29
C GLN A 289 16.39 24.43 -18.96
N GLU A 290 16.89 23.42 -18.26
CA GLU A 290 17.85 22.47 -18.85
C GLU A 290 17.21 21.65 -19.98
N LEU A 291 15.99 21.15 -19.76
CA LEU A 291 15.25 20.36 -20.75
C LEU A 291 15.02 21.10 -22.07
N ARG A 292 14.90 22.43 -22.08
CA ARG A 292 14.73 23.22 -23.31
C ARG A 292 15.88 23.04 -24.32
N SER A 293 17.07 22.63 -23.87
CA SER A 293 18.21 22.37 -24.76
C SER A 293 17.97 21.18 -25.71
N LEU A 294 17.27 20.14 -25.24
CA LEU A 294 16.91 18.95 -26.02
C LEU A 294 15.43 18.91 -26.43
N MET A 295 14.58 19.63 -25.71
CA MET A 295 13.14 19.69 -25.91
C MET A 295 12.69 21.15 -26.13
N PRO A 296 13.09 21.78 -27.25
CA PRO A 296 12.70 23.16 -27.55
C PRO A 296 11.19 23.31 -27.65
N MET A 297 10.50 22.29 -28.17
CA MET A 297 9.04 22.23 -28.28
C MET A 297 8.42 21.34 -27.18
N PRO A 298 7.20 21.63 -26.69
CA PRO A 298 6.50 20.82 -25.68
C PRO A 298 6.23 19.37 -26.12
N ASP A 299 6.16 19.12 -27.43
CA ASP A 299 5.91 17.80 -28.04
C ASP A 299 7.20 17.14 -28.59
N SER A 300 8.37 17.70 -28.30
CA SER A 300 9.66 17.08 -28.65
C SER A 300 9.74 15.66 -28.08
N LYS A 301 10.23 14.71 -28.87
CA LYS A 301 10.39 13.30 -28.50
C LYS A 301 11.89 12.94 -28.34
N PRO A 302 12.53 13.34 -27.24
CA PRO A 302 13.93 12.98 -26.99
C PRO A 302 14.05 11.49 -26.70
N THR A 303 15.21 10.92 -27.01
CA THR A 303 15.54 9.54 -26.64
C THR A 303 16.03 9.46 -25.20
N TRP A 304 15.97 8.27 -24.59
CA TRP A 304 16.53 8.07 -23.25
C TRP A 304 18.03 8.40 -23.22
N ASN A 305 18.78 7.97 -24.25
CA ASN A 305 20.23 8.20 -24.33
C ASN A 305 20.60 9.69 -24.38
N GLU A 306 19.77 10.54 -24.98
CA GLU A 306 19.98 11.99 -24.99
C GLU A 306 19.65 12.60 -23.62
N LEU A 307 18.53 12.19 -23.02
CA LEU A 307 18.09 12.69 -21.72
C LEU A 307 19.08 12.38 -20.59
N GLU A 308 19.68 11.20 -20.56
CA GLU A 308 20.65 10.83 -19.52
C GLU A 308 21.99 11.59 -19.61
N GLN A 309 22.22 12.37 -20.67
CA GLN A 309 23.39 13.25 -20.76
C GLN A 309 23.16 14.58 -20.03
N LEU A 310 21.92 14.91 -19.68
CA LEU A 310 21.57 16.15 -18.98
C LEU A 310 21.93 16.03 -17.49
N PRO A 311 22.90 16.81 -16.96
CA PRO A 311 23.39 16.63 -15.60
C PRO A 311 22.34 16.89 -14.52
N TYR A 312 21.49 17.90 -14.69
CA TYR A 312 20.50 18.25 -13.67
C TYR A 312 19.31 17.29 -13.69
N LEU A 313 18.80 16.87 -14.87
CA LEU A 313 17.82 15.79 -14.98
C LEU A 313 18.35 14.48 -14.39
N THR A 314 19.61 14.14 -14.65
CA THR A 314 20.27 13.00 -14.01
C THR A 314 20.25 13.13 -12.49
N GLY A 315 20.60 14.30 -11.95
CA GLY A 315 20.47 14.60 -10.53
C GLY A 315 19.04 14.43 -9.99
N VAL A 316 18.02 14.86 -10.74
CA VAL A 316 16.61 14.70 -10.36
C VAL A 316 16.22 13.22 -10.31
N VAL A 317 16.63 12.42 -11.30
CA VAL A 317 16.34 10.97 -11.35
C VAL A 317 17.03 10.23 -10.20
N LEU A 318 18.32 10.52 -9.94
CA LEU A 318 19.08 9.88 -8.86
C LEU A 318 18.54 10.28 -7.48
N GLU A 319 18.16 11.54 -7.29
CA GLU A 319 17.58 12.02 -6.03
C GLU A 319 16.17 11.45 -5.79
N THR A 320 15.38 11.33 -6.86
CA THR A 320 14.08 10.65 -6.84
C THR A 320 14.24 9.20 -6.38
N LEU A 321 15.18 8.46 -6.95
CA LEU A 321 15.48 7.08 -6.57
C LEU A 321 15.97 6.95 -5.13
N ARG A 322 16.81 7.88 -4.67
CA ARG A 322 17.35 7.88 -3.31
C ARG A 322 16.25 8.03 -2.28
N LEU A 323 15.35 9.00 -2.47
CA LEU A 323 14.31 9.32 -1.50
C LEU A 323 13.10 8.40 -1.59
N SER A 324 12.74 7.91 -2.79
CA SER A 324 11.66 6.92 -2.92
C SER A 324 11.99 5.59 -2.23
N THR A 325 13.28 5.34 -1.92
CA THR A 325 13.84 4.18 -1.18
C THR A 325 13.66 2.83 -1.89
N GLY A 326 12.68 2.67 -2.78
CA GLY A 326 12.36 1.42 -3.46
C GLY A 326 11.91 0.32 -2.49
N ILE A 327 12.68 -0.77 -2.41
CA ILE A 327 12.50 -1.78 -1.36
C ILE A 327 13.23 -1.29 -0.11
N ALA A 328 12.45 -0.84 0.88
CA ALA A 328 12.97 -0.39 2.17
C ALA A 328 13.38 -1.55 3.08
N SER A 329 12.72 -2.69 2.94
CA SER A 329 12.89 -3.82 3.85
C SER A 329 14.26 -4.49 3.74
N ARG A 330 14.62 -5.19 4.81
CA ARG A 330 15.85 -5.97 4.92
C ARG A 330 15.90 -7.06 3.85
N SER A 331 17.03 -7.20 3.17
CA SER A 331 17.26 -8.29 2.21
C SER A 331 18.31 -9.26 2.77
N PRO A 332 17.94 -10.26 3.59
CA PRO A 332 18.91 -11.16 4.20
C PRO A 332 19.62 -12.03 3.16
N ARG A 333 20.91 -12.27 3.41
CA ARG A 333 21.76 -13.22 2.71
C ARG A 333 22.49 -14.08 3.74
N ASN A 334 22.85 -15.29 3.37
CA ASN A 334 23.77 -16.14 4.14
C ASN A 334 24.98 -16.53 3.30
N ALA A 335 26.11 -16.71 3.98
CA ALA A 335 27.31 -17.32 3.43
C ALA A 335 27.38 -18.75 3.98
N PRO A 336 27.02 -19.80 3.21
CA PRO A 336 26.76 -21.13 3.77
C PRO A 336 28.01 -21.83 4.30
N THR A 337 29.18 -21.54 3.72
CA THR A 337 30.47 -22.20 4.06
C THR A 337 31.51 -21.24 4.62
N GLU A 338 31.29 -19.94 4.49
CA GLU A 338 32.28 -18.91 4.81
C GLU A 338 31.95 -18.27 6.17
N THR A 339 32.97 -18.13 7.01
CA THR A 339 32.88 -17.33 8.23
C THR A 339 33.13 -15.88 7.87
N LEU A 340 32.19 -15.01 8.20
CA LEU A 340 32.31 -13.57 7.93
C LEU A 340 32.84 -12.86 9.18
N VAL A 341 33.55 -11.75 8.97
CA VAL A 341 34.14 -10.96 10.05
C VAL A 341 33.69 -9.52 9.89
N TYR A 342 33.07 -8.99 10.94
CA TYR A 342 32.70 -7.58 11.03
C TYR A 342 33.35 -6.97 12.27
N ASN A 343 34.39 -6.15 12.07
CA ASN A 343 35.27 -5.70 13.15
C ASN A 343 35.75 -6.91 13.99
N ASP A 344 35.56 -6.87 15.30
CA ASP A 344 35.94 -7.97 16.22
C ASP A 344 34.91 -9.10 16.30
N TYR A 345 33.81 -9.01 15.55
CA TYR A 345 32.75 -10.03 15.56
C TYR A 345 32.96 -11.08 14.48
N THR A 346 33.08 -12.32 14.91
CA THR A 346 33.02 -13.49 14.03
C THR A 346 31.57 -13.90 13.82
N ILE A 347 31.13 -13.92 12.56
CA ILE A 347 29.80 -14.33 12.13
C ILE A 347 29.91 -15.73 11.50
N PRO A 348 29.38 -16.78 12.15
CA PRO A 348 29.51 -18.15 11.68
C PRO A 348 28.85 -18.38 10.32
N PRO A 349 29.30 -19.41 9.57
CA PRO A 349 28.66 -19.80 8.33
C PRO A 349 27.16 -20.06 8.52
N ASN A 350 26.40 -19.83 7.45
CA ASN A 350 24.95 -20.00 7.38
C ASN A 350 24.13 -19.07 8.31
N THR A 351 24.76 -18.02 8.88
CA THR A 351 24.03 -16.95 9.57
C THR A 351 23.35 -16.03 8.56
N LEU A 352 22.10 -15.64 8.81
CA LEU A 352 21.44 -14.61 8.02
C LEU A 352 22.02 -13.24 8.39
N ILE A 353 22.43 -12.49 7.38
CA ILE A 353 22.96 -11.13 7.54
C ILE A 353 22.19 -10.21 6.59
N SER A 354 21.74 -9.08 7.11
CA SER A 354 21.03 -8.07 6.31
C SER A 354 21.51 -6.66 6.63
N GLN A 355 21.31 -5.77 5.66
CA GLN A 355 21.24 -4.33 5.89
C GLN A 355 19.88 -3.82 5.40
N THR A 356 19.54 -2.61 5.84
CA THR A 356 18.34 -1.89 5.42
C THR A 356 18.78 -0.79 4.47
N ASN A 357 18.32 -0.84 3.22
CA ASN A 357 18.71 0.12 2.17
C ASN A 357 18.44 1.58 2.60
N TYR A 358 17.29 1.81 3.25
CA TYR A 358 16.90 3.12 3.75
C TYR A 358 18.02 3.79 4.56
N PHE A 359 18.66 3.07 5.50
CA PHE A 359 19.72 3.64 6.34
C PHE A 359 20.96 4.08 5.57
N VAL A 360 21.25 3.48 4.42
CA VAL A 360 22.34 3.94 3.54
C VAL A 360 21.91 5.20 2.80
N LEU A 361 20.68 5.20 2.27
CA LEU A 361 20.13 6.28 1.44
C LEU A 361 19.86 7.57 2.21
N VAL A 362 19.69 7.49 3.54
CA VAL A 362 19.50 8.65 4.42
C VAL A 362 20.63 8.87 5.43
N ASP A 363 21.81 8.25 5.22
CA ASP A 363 22.96 8.47 6.10
C ASP A 363 23.47 9.92 5.93
N PRO A 364 23.44 10.78 6.97
CA PRO A 364 23.88 12.17 6.86
C PRO A 364 25.39 12.31 6.60
N ASN A 365 26.20 11.28 6.85
CA ASN A 365 27.63 11.29 6.53
C ASN A 365 27.90 11.04 5.05
N ILE A 366 26.93 10.45 4.33
CA ILE A 366 27.00 10.21 2.88
C ILE A 366 26.21 11.29 2.14
N PHE A 367 25.01 11.60 2.63
CA PHE A 367 24.07 12.55 2.05
C PHE A 367 23.77 13.66 3.07
N PRO A 368 24.53 14.77 3.05
CA PRO A 368 24.19 15.94 3.87
C PRO A 368 22.75 16.40 3.61
N ASP A 369 22.04 16.79 4.67
CA ASP A 369 20.60 17.06 4.66
C ASP A 369 19.80 15.94 3.97
N PRO A 370 19.84 14.71 4.53
CA PRO A 370 19.43 13.50 3.81
C PRO A 370 17.94 13.47 3.42
N HIS A 371 17.09 14.28 4.04
CA HIS A 371 15.66 14.34 3.74
C HIS A 371 15.28 15.48 2.78
N ALA A 372 16.22 16.35 2.40
CA ALA A 372 15.99 17.37 1.39
C ALA A 372 16.05 16.76 -0.02
N PHE A 373 15.17 17.19 -0.92
CA PHE A 373 15.22 16.85 -2.33
C PHE A 373 16.19 17.79 -3.04
N ASP A 374 17.45 17.37 -3.16
CA ASP A 374 18.52 18.20 -3.71
C ASP A 374 19.18 17.52 -4.92
N PRO A 375 18.68 17.75 -6.14
CA PRO A 375 19.28 17.21 -7.37
C PRO A 375 20.73 17.67 -7.59
N GLU A 376 21.10 18.85 -7.11
CA GLU A 376 22.45 19.40 -7.30
C GLU A 376 23.50 18.67 -6.49
N ARG A 377 23.13 17.88 -5.46
CA ARG A 377 24.10 17.06 -4.73
C ARG A 377 24.89 16.15 -5.67
N TRP A 378 24.24 15.65 -6.71
CA TRP A 378 24.83 14.75 -7.69
C TRP A 378 25.79 15.46 -8.63
N THR A 379 25.45 16.68 -9.06
CA THR A 379 26.35 17.49 -9.91
C THR A 379 27.51 18.05 -9.11
N ARG A 380 27.30 18.47 -7.86
CA ARG A 380 28.37 18.90 -6.93
C ARG A 380 29.33 17.75 -6.61
N ALA A 381 28.83 16.54 -6.37
CA ALA A 381 29.67 15.36 -6.17
C ALA A 381 30.47 15.02 -7.44
N ALA A 382 29.83 15.01 -8.61
CA ALA A 382 30.50 14.75 -9.89
C ALA A 382 31.61 15.76 -10.18
N ALA A 383 31.39 17.06 -9.91
CA ALA A 383 32.39 18.10 -10.08
C ALA A 383 33.63 17.92 -9.18
N LYS A 384 33.48 17.25 -8.04
CA LYS A 384 34.58 16.87 -7.13
C LYS A 384 35.21 15.51 -7.45
N GLY A 385 34.69 14.79 -8.44
CA GLY A 385 35.11 13.41 -8.74
C GLY A 385 34.61 12.38 -7.72
N GLU A 386 33.62 12.72 -6.89
CA GLU A 386 33.06 11.83 -5.88
C GLU A 386 32.00 10.89 -6.49
N ARG A 387 32.13 9.59 -6.23
CA ARG A 387 31.22 8.54 -6.72
C ARG A 387 30.06 8.30 -5.76
N LEU A 388 29.21 9.31 -5.58
CA LEU A 388 28.05 9.24 -4.68
C LEU A 388 27.05 8.14 -5.09
N ASP A 389 26.98 7.85 -6.40
CA ASP A 389 26.15 6.80 -7.00
C ASP A 389 26.46 5.40 -6.45
N ARG A 390 27.67 5.16 -5.92
CA ARG A 390 28.03 3.86 -5.29
C ARG A 390 27.19 3.53 -4.05
N TYR A 391 26.59 4.55 -3.43
CA TYR A 391 25.72 4.44 -2.26
C TYR A 391 24.23 4.39 -2.62
N LEU A 392 23.89 4.51 -3.91
CA LEU A 392 22.53 4.39 -4.41
C LEU A 392 22.12 2.90 -4.50
N VAL A 393 21.79 2.33 -3.34
CA VAL A 393 21.60 0.87 -3.16
C VAL A 393 20.17 0.37 -3.39
N ASN A 394 19.26 1.20 -3.91
CA ASN A 394 17.86 0.84 -4.19
C ASN A 394 17.72 -0.33 -5.19
N PHE A 395 18.73 -0.57 -6.03
CA PHE A 395 18.76 -1.72 -6.95
C PHE A 395 19.52 -2.94 -6.40
N SER A 396 19.97 -2.91 -5.13
CA SER A 396 20.92 -3.87 -4.56
C SER A 396 22.24 -3.91 -5.35
N LYS A 397 23.19 -4.73 -4.89
CA LYS A 397 24.46 -4.98 -5.60
C LYS A 397 24.71 -6.47 -5.83
N GLY A 398 25.81 -6.75 -6.54
CA GLY A 398 26.30 -8.09 -6.79
C GLY A 398 25.51 -8.87 -7.84
N SER A 399 25.70 -10.18 -7.85
CA SER A 399 25.05 -11.10 -8.83
C SER A 399 23.52 -11.19 -8.71
N ARG A 400 22.96 -10.58 -7.65
CA ARG A 400 21.54 -10.56 -7.31
C ARG A 400 20.93 -9.16 -7.42
N ASN A 401 21.59 -8.22 -8.10
CA ASN A 401 21.05 -6.88 -8.33
C ASN A 401 19.76 -6.91 -9.17
N CYS A 402 19.04 -5.79 -9.15
CA CYS A 402 17.78 -5.62 -9.87
C CYS A 402 17.93 -6.00 -11.35
N LEU A 403 17.04 -6.86 -11.83
CA LEU A 403 16.97 -7.24 -13.25
C LEU A 403 16.53 -6.05 -14.10
N GLY A 404 15.50 -5.31 -13.66
CA GLY A 404 14.85 -4.22 -14.41
C GLY A 404 15.48 -2.85 -14.25
N MET A 405 16.73 -2.73 -13.80
CA MET A 405 17.36 -1.43 -13.49
C MET A 405 17.36 -0.46 -14.70
N ASN A 406 17.72 -0.95 -15.89
CA ASN A 406 17.75 -0.11 -17.10
C ASN A 406 16.35 0.32 -17.54
N LEU A 407 15.35 -0.56 -17.42
CA LEU A 407 13.96 -0.24 -17.73
C LEU A 407 13.43 0.87 -16.81
N ALA A 408 13.71 0.75 -15.50
CA ALA A 408 13.33 1.77 -14.51
C ALA A 408 13.97 3.13 -14.80
N TYR A 409 15.26 3.16 -15.19
CA TYR A 409 15.90 4.42 -15.61
C TYR A 409 15.23 5.01 -16.85
N ALA A 410 15.00 4.23 -17.91
CA ALA A 410 14.35 4.71 -19.13
C ALA A 410 12.96 5.32 -18.82
N GLU A 411 12.14 4.62 -18.03
CA GLU A 411 10.83 5.10 -17.58
C GLU A 411 10.94 6.41 -16.78
N LEU A 412 11.88 6.51 -15.84
CA LEU A 412 12.10 7.71 -15.03
C LEU A 412 12.53 8.92 -15.87
N TYR A 413 13.54 8.76 -16.72
CA TYR A 413 14.04 9.84 -17.57
C TYR A 413 12.95 10.35 -18.52
N LEU A 414 12.29 9.44 -19.25
CA LEU A 414 11.28 9.79 -20.25
C LEU A 414 10.06 10.45 -19.60
N ALA A 415 9.49 9.84 -18.56
CA ALA A 415 8.26 10.35 -17.95
C ALA A 415 8.49 11.68 -17.21
N ILE A 416 9.60 11.84 -16.48
CA ILE A 416 9.93 13.11 -15.81
C ILE A 416 10.13 14.22 -16.85
N ALA A 417 10.94 13.99 -17.88
CA ALA A 417 11.24 14.98 -18.90
C ALA A 417 9.96 15.42 -19.65
N ILE A 418 9.18 14.47 -20.15
CA ILE A 418 8.01 14.73 -20.99
C ILE A 418 6.91 15.44 -20.20
N LEU A 419 6.54 14.95 -19.02
CA LEU A 419 5.41 15.55 -18.29
C LEU A 419 5.76 16.92 -17.71
N ILE A 420 6.98 17.13 -17.19
CA ILE A 420 7.41 18.43 -16.66
C ILE A 420 7.54 19.47 -17.77
N ARG A 421 7.96 19.06 -18.98
CA ARG A 421 8.08 19.97 -20.13
C ARG A 421 6.73 20.36 -20.73
N ARG A 422 5.72 19.49 -20.66
CA ARG A 422 4.42 19.64 -21.34
C ARG A 422 3.29 20.18 -20.46
N PHE A 423 3.30 19.93 -19.14
CA PHE A 423 2.17 20.26 -18.27
C PHE A 423 2.56 21.15 -17.10
N ASP A 424 1.69 22.11 -16.79
CA ASP A 424 1.66 22.80 -15.51
C ASP A 424 0.73 22.04 -14.57
N LEU A 425 1.31 21.24 -13.67
CA LEU A 425 0.58 20.46 -12.68
C LEU A 425 0.67 21.15 -11.32
N GLU A 426 -0.42 21.10 -10.56
CA GLU A 426 -0.52 21.64 -9.20
C GLU A 426 -1.00 20.54 -8.26
N LEU A 427 -0.34 20.35 -7.11
CA LEU A 427 -0.78 19.40 -6.09
C LEU A 427 -2.19 19.76 -5.61
N PHE A 428 -3.10 18.78 -5.60
CA PHE A 428 -4.46 18.94 -5.11
C PHE A 428 -4.68 18.04 -3.91
N GLU A 429 -5.00 18.63 -2.74
CA GLU A 429 -5.23 17.90 -1.48
C GLU A 429 -4.16 16.81 -1.20
N THR A 430 -2.92 17.10 -1.60
CA THR A 430 -1.77 16.20 -1.48
C THR A 430 -0.71 16.93 -0.66
N THR A 431 -0.30 16.29 0.43
CA THR A 431 0.67 16.82 1.39
C THR A 431 1.77 15.79 1.62
N LYS A 432 2.82 16.18 2.37
CA LYS A 432 3.91 15.26 2.72
C LYS A 432 3.39 13.98 3.38
N LYS A 433 2.32 14.06 4.19
CA LYS A 433 1.72 12.91 4.89
C LYS A 433 1.24 11.81 3.94
N ASN A 434 0.91 12.14 2.68
CA ASN A 434 0.43 11.16 1.70
C ASN A 434 1.55 10.27 1.14
N ILE A 435 2.81 10.72 1.23
CA ILE A 435 3.97 10.05 0.65
C ILE A 435 5.07 9.70 1.67
N GLU A 436 4.98 10.23 2.89
CA GLU A 436 5.98 10.05 3.93
C GLU A 436 6.13 8.58 4.30
N PHE A 437 7.37 8.11 4.37
CA PHE A 437 7.64 6.74 4.78
C PHE A 437 7.45 6.62 6.29
N ALA A 438 6.37 5.98 6.72
CA ALA A 438 6.10 5.70 8.13
C ALA A 438 5.90 4.20 8.42
N ARG A 439 5.55 3.40 7.41
CA ARG A 439 5.20 1.98 7.55
C ARG A 439 5.92 1.15 6.48
N ASP A 440 6.65 0.12 6.88
CA ASP A 440 7.34 -0.82 5.98
C ASP A 440 6.52 -2.11 5.80
N PHE A 441 5.99 -2.30 4.59
CA PHE A 441 5.32 -3.53 4.18
C PHE A 441 6.07 -4.21 3.02
N GLY A 442 7.39 -4.06 2.96
CA GLY A 442 8.22 -4.40 1.80
C GLY A 442 8.37 -3.25 0.80
N THR A 443 7.51 -2.23 0.92
CA THR A 443 7.63 -0.89 0.34
C THR A 443 7.29 0.14 1.40
N PRO A 444 7.80 1.37 1.27
CA PRO A 444 7.37 2.51 2.07
C PRO A 444 5.88 2.81 1.93
N PHE A 445 5.16 2.99 3.04
CA PHE A 445 3.78 3.48 3.09
C PHE A 445 3.63 4.64 4.10
N PRO A 446 2.63 5.52 3.90
CA PRO A 446 2.25 6.54 4.88
C PRO A 446 1.67 5.92 6.16
N ASP A 447 1.59 6.73 7.21
CA ASP A 447 1.10 6.29 8.52
C ASP A 447 -0.39 5.92 8.48
N GLU A 448 -1.15 6.72 7.74
CA GLU A 448 -2.58 6.57 7.52
C GLU A 448 -2.91 6.61 6.02
N GLY A 449 -3.95 5.86 5.64
CA GLY A 449 -4.43 5.81 4.27
C GLY A 449 -3.49 5.07 3.31
N ASN A 450 -3.76 5.24 2.02
CA ASN A 450 -2.92 4.74 0.95
C ASN A 450 -2.00 5.85 0.44
N TYR A 451 -0.87 5.43 -0.13
CA TYR A 451 -0.03 6.31 -0.91
C TYR A 451 -0.84 6.87 -2.09
N SER A 452 -0.89 8.20 -2.21
CA SER A 452 -1.66 8.86 -3.27
C SER A 452 -1.13 10.26 -3.54
N ILE A 453 -1.07 10.63 -4.81
CA ILE A 453 -0.66 11.96 -5.28
C ILE A 453 -1.71 12.45 -6.25
N ARG A 454 -2.54 13.37 -5.79
CA ARG A 454 -3.57 14.00 -6.60
C ARG A 454 -3.09 15.36 -7.10
N VAL A 455 -3.38 15.65 -8.36
CA VAL A 455 -3.00 16.91 -9.01
C VAL A 455 -4.13 17.46 -9.85
N LEU A 456 -4.14 18.78 -9.99
CA LEU A 456 -4.90 19.50 -10.99
C LEU A 456 -3.99 19.90 -12.14
N VAL A 457 -4.45 19.73 -13.38
CA VAL A 457 -3.74 20.22 -14.57
C VAL A 457 -4.15 21.67 -14.79
N LYS A 458 -3.23 22.61 -14.55
CA LYS A 458 -3.47 24.07 -14.63
C LYS A 458 -3.27 24.62 -16.03
N GLY A 459 -2.39 24.00 -16.79
CA GLY A 459 -2.04 24.41 -18.13
C GLY A 459 -1.40 23.27 -18.90
N ILE A 460 -1.61 23.30 -20.21
CA ILE A 460 -0.74 22.63 -21.16
C ILE A 460 0.20 23.72 -21.66
N VAL A 461 1.51 23.47 -21.61
CA VAL A 461 2.49 24.41 -22.13
C VAL A 461 2.32 24.43 -23.65
N GLU A 462 1.57 25.41 -24.16
CA GLU A 462 1.37 25.63 -25.58
C GLU A 462 2.54 26.43 -26.19
N ASP A 463 2.72 26.28 -27.49
CA ASP A 463 3.77 26.96 -28.24
C ASP A 463 3.61 28.48 -28.15
N ALA A 464 4.61 29.19 -27.63
CA ALA A 464 4.68 30.66 -27.76
C ALA A 464 4.58 31.11 -29.24
N GLY A 465 4.95 30.24 -30.19
CA GLY A 465 4.83 30.49 -31.64
C GLY A 465 3.43 30.28 -32.25
N LYS A 466 2.50 29.59 -31.58
CA LYS A 466 1.12 29.44 -32.09
C LYS A 466 0.26 30.66 -31.79
N GLU A 467 0.51 31.38 -30.70
CA GLU A 467 -0.15 32.67 -30.45
C GLU A 467 0.25 33.72 -31.49
N GLU A 468 1.51 33.72 -31.95
CA GLU A 468 2.00 34.69 -32.94
C GLU A 468 1.48 34.38 -34.36
N ALA A 469 1.27 33.10 -34.69
CA ALA A 469 0.59 32.67 -35.91
C ALA A 469 -0.92 33.03 -35.87
N CYS A 470 -1.58 32.88 -34.73
CA CYS A 470 -3.00 33.22 -34.59
C CYS A 470 -3.21 34.76 -34.55
N ARG A 471 -2.27 35.52 -33.98
CA ARG A 471 -2.29 36.99 -33.98
C ARG A 471 -1.90 37.59 -35.34
N SER A 472 -0.95 36.99 -36.08
CA SER A 472 -0.59 37.48 -37.44
C SER A 472 -1.66 37.18 -38.50
N VAL A 473 -2.49 36.15 -38.31
CA VAL A 473 -3.62 35.83 -39.21
C VAL A 473 -4.87 36.68 -38.90
N SER A 474 -4.94 37.37 -37.75
CA SER A 474 -6.06 38.27 -37.42
C SER A 474 -6.00 39.67 -38.08
N GLY A 475 -5.01 39.91 -38.95
CA GLY A 475 -4.76 41.21 -39.57
C GLY A 475 -5.43 41.48 -40.93
N HIS A 476 -6.14 40.54 -41.55
CA HIS A 476 -6.71 40.76 -42.89
C HIS A 476 -8.15 40.23 -43.03
N GLY A 477 -9.10 41.17 -43.14
CA GLY A 477 -10.32 41.03 -43.95
C GLY A 477 -11.40 40.09 -43.41
N ARG A 478 -12.55 40.67 -43.01
CA ARG A 478 -13.81 39.96 -42.82
C ARG A 478 -14.12 39.08 -44.04
N LEU A 479 -14.13 37.76 -43.88
CA LEU A 479 -14.79 36.84 -44.79
C LEU A 479 -15.67 35.86 -44.01
N ASN A 480 -16.91 35.81 -44.47
CA ASN A 480 -18.05 35.08 -43.93
C ASN A 480 -17.86 33.58 -44.23
N ILE A 481 -17.89 32.71 -43.22
CA ILE A 481 -17.87 31.24 -43.41
C ILE A 481 -19.10 30.64 -42.75
N SER A 482 -20.22 30.75 -43.47
CA SER A 482 -21.26 29.73 -43.45
C SER A 482 -21.03 28.80 -44.63
N SER A 483 -21.05 27.49 -44.38
CA SER A 483 -21.06 26.36 -45.32
C SER A 483 -19.77 25.55 -45.47
N ALA A 484 -19.98 24.23 -45.41
CA ALA A 484 -19.13 23.12 -45.83
C ALA A 484 -18.05 22.65 -44.83
N TYR A 485 -18.35 21.62 -44.04
CA TYR A 485 -18.49 20.25 -44.53
C TYR A 485 -19.25 19.36 -43.53
N SER A 486 -20.50 19.08 -43.89
CA SER A 486 -21.31 17.98 -43.42
C SER A 486 -21.03 16.79 -44.33
N TRP A 487 -20.32 15.77 -43.86
CA TRP A 487 -20.32 14.42 -44.45
C TRP A 487 -20.15 13.39 -43.33
N SER A 488 -21.01 12.37 -43.34
CA SER A 488 -21.09 11.18 -42.48
C SER A 488 -21.96 11.21 -41.20
N VAL A 489 -23.21 11.69 -41.33
CA VAL A 489 -24.34 11.18 -40.53
C VAL A 489 -25.51 10.87 -41.46
N GLN A 490 -25.65 9.60 -41.85
CA GLN A 490 -26.92 8.90 -42.15
C GLN A 490 -26.64 7.57 -42.83
N LEU A 491 -26.91 6.46 -42.14
CA LEU A 491 -27.64 5.30 -42.66
C LEU A 491 -27.96 4.35 -41.50
N ALA A 492 -29.15 3.75 -41.58
CA ALA A 492 -29.74 2.71 -40.72
C ALA A 492 -30.54 3.16 -39.48
N SER A 493 -31.70 3.77 -39.75
CA SER A 493 -32.92 3.55 -38.97
C SER A 493 -33.71 2.39 -39.60
N GLY A 494 -33.89 1.29 -38.87
CA GLY A 494 -34.73 0.15 -39.27
C GLY A 494 -35.08 -0.70 -38.04
N ALA A 495 -36.35 -0.64 -37.63
CA ALA A 495 -36.90 -1.13 -36.36
C ALA A 495 -36.82 -2.66 -36.17
N PHE A 496 -36.61 -3.13 -34.94
CA PHE A 496 -37.27 -4.34 -34.38
C PHE A 496 -37.18 -4.40 -32.84
N LYS A 497 -38.37 -4.42 -32.21
CA LYS A 497 -38.81 -4.96 -30.89
C LYS A 497 -37.82 -5.03 -29.71
N ALA A 498 -38.24 -4.44 -28.58
CA ALA A 498 -37.68 -4.69 -27.25
C ALA A 498 -37.85 -6.15 -26.80
N PRO A 499 -36.82 -6.72 -26.14
CA PRO A 499 -37.09 -7.53 -24.94
C PRO A 499 -36.10 -7.30 -23.77
N THR A 500 -36.69 -7.12 -22.59
CA THR A 500 -36.32 -7.62 -21.24
C THR A 500 -34.89 -7.53 -20.68
N ARG A 501 -34.82 -6.95 -19.46
CA ARG A 501 -33.80 -7.06 -18.40
C ARG A 501 -32.76 -8.19 -18.58
N ARG A 502 -31.57 -7.83 -19.05
CA ARG A 502 -30.26 -8.38 -18.67
C ARG A 502 -29.19 -7.61 -19.43
N GLN A 503 -28.03 -7.46 -18.80
CA GLN A 503 -26.83 -6.76 -19.26
C GLN A 503 -26.88 -5.24 -19.09
N LEU A 504 -26.10 -4.76 -18.12
CA LEU A 504 -25.22 -3.61 -18.23
C LEU A 504 -24.37 -3.52 -16.95
N PHE A 505 -23.08 -3.23 -17.15
CA PHE A 505 -22.03 -2.86 -16.18
C PHE A 505 -21.21 -3.98 -15.51
N ALA A 506 -20.09 -4.37 -16.15
CA ALA A 506 -18.73 -4.22 -15.61
C ALA A 506 -17.63 -4.77 -16.56
N SER A 507 -16.59 -3.96 -16.86
CA SER A 507 -15.19 -4.42 -17.02
C SER A 507 -14.20 -3.27 -16.82
N VAL A 508 -13.25 -3.42 -15.89
CA VAL A 508 -12.25 -2.41 -15.54
C VAL A 508 -11.03 -2.50 -16.47
N THR A 509 -10.92 -1.54 -17.37
CA THR A 509 -9.68 -0.95 -17.97
C THR A 509 -9.98 0.53 -18.27
N PHE A 510 -8.93 1.36 -18.40
CA PHE A 510 -8.76 2.81 -18.73
C PHE A 510 -9.94 3.82 -18.72
N HIS A 511 -11.18 3.41 -18.97
CA HIS A 511 -12.40 4.20 -18.86
C HIS A 511 -13.08 4.07 -17.47
N ASP A 512 -13.06 2.89 -16.85
CA ASP A 512 -14.02 2.55 -15.78
C ASP A 512 -13.50 2.74 -14.33
N PHE A 513 -12.22 3.07 -14.12
CA PHE A 513 -11.73 3.41 -12.77
C PHE A 513 -11.94 4.88 -12.40
N TRP A 514 -12.28 5.71 -13.38
CA TRP A 514 -12.14 7.15 -13.32
C TRP A 514 -13.47 7.91 -13.15
N GLU A 515 -14.61 7.28 -13.42
CA GLU A 515 -15.90 7.98 -13.52
C GLU A 515 -16.64 8.27 -12.21
N ASP A 516 -16.26 7.68 -11.05
CA ASP A 516 -17.03 7.90 -9.81
C ASP A 516 -16.47 9.03 -8.93
N THR A 517 -16.33 10.22 -9.52
CA THR A 517 -16.11 11.49 -8.79
C THR A 517 -17.19 12.50 -9.15
N ARG A 518 -18.43 12.27 -8.68
CA ARG A 518 -19.45 13.34 -8.63
C ARG A 518 -19.38 14.07 -7.28
N THR A 519 -18.67 15.19 -7.33
CA THR A 519 -19.00 16.50 -6.74
C THR A 519 -20.01 16.58 -5.59
N SER A 520 -19.59 17.23 -4.50
CA SER A 520 -20.42 18.17 -3.74
C SER A 520 -19.54 19.24 -3.10
N HIS A 521 -19.50 20.41 -3.73
CA HIS A 521 -18.98 21.65 -3.16
C HIS A 521 -19.79 22.05 -1.92
N LEU A 522 -19.15 22.60 -0.88
CA LEU A 522 -19.74 23.65 -0.05
C LEU A 522 -18.64 24.44 0.66
N THR A 523 -18.48 25.67 0.19
CA THR A 523 -17.70 26.79 0.72
C THR A 523 -18.12 27.09 2.16
N LEU A 524 -17.18 27.21 3.11
CA LEU A 524 -17.45 27.87 4.39
C LEU A 524 -16.26 28.73 4.83
N LEU A 525 -16.62 29.96 5.17
CA LEU A 525 -15.80 31.12 5.49
C LEU A 525 -15.00 30.94 6.78
N ALA A 526 -13.75 31.39 6.78
CA ALA A 526 -12.93 31.54 7.97
C ALA A 526 -13.32 32.81 8.76
N PRO A 527 -13.25 32.79 10.10
CA PRO A 527 -13.01 33.99 10.89
C PRO A 527 -11.53 34.10 11.32
N SER A 528 -11.15 35.33 11.58
CA SER A 528 -9.80 35.89 11.64
C SER A 528 -9.25 36.09 13.06
N HIS A 529 -7.91 35.98 13.17
CA HIS A 529 -6.96 36.63 14.13
C HIS A 529 -6.91 36.21 15.63
N PRO A 530 -5.84 36.52 16.40
CA PRO A 530 -4.45 36.91 16.04
C PRO A 530 -3.29 36.23 16.86
N THR A 531 -2.08 36.35 16.28
CA THR A 531 -0.72 36.54 16.87
C THR A 531 -0.01 35.50 17.75
N LEU A 532 1.18 35.11 17.26
CA LEU A 532 2.36 34.50 17.92
C LEU A 532 2.90 35.35 19.10
N PRO A 533 3.73 34.76 20.00
CA PRO A 533 5.18 34.85 19.77
C PRO A 533 5.98 33.55 19.98
N THR A 534 6.93 33.37 19.07
CA THR A 534 8.28 32.77 19.19
C THR A 534 8.77 32.27 20.56
N SER A 535 9.21 31.01 20.63
CA SER A 535 10.64 30.67 20.85
C SER A 535 10.84 29.16 20.68
N ILE A 536 11.83 28.82 19.88
CA ILE A 536 12.29 27.46 19.61
C ILE A 536 13.18 27.05 20.80
N ASN A 537 12.86 25.93 21.44
CA ASN A 537 13.85 25.12 22.13
C ASN A 537 13.64 23.65 21.77
N SER A 538 14.51 23.20 20.87
CA SER A 538 14.76 21.80 20.53
C SER A 538 15.35 21.09 21.76
N THR A 539 14.73 19.98 22.17
CA THR A 539 15.36 18.73 22.69
C THR A 539 14.44 17.84 23.53
N ASN A 540 13.22 18.24 23.91
CA ASN A 540 12.38 17.45 24.83
C ASN A 540 10.99 17.06 24.30
N SER A 541 10.88 16.47 23.11
CA SER A 541 9.57 15.98 22.60
C SER A 541 9.60 14.65 21.83
N ILE A 542 10.52 13.73 22.16
CA ILE A 542 10.54 12.40 21.51
C ILE A 542 10.06 11.29 22.46
N TYR A 543 10.06 11.52 23.78
CA TYR A 543 9.62 10.51 24.76
C TYR A 543 8.14 10.63 25.21
N SER A 544 7.41 11.68 24.82
CA SER A 544 6.00 11.85 25.23
C SER A 544 4.96 11.33 24.24
N ILE A 545 5.36 10.83 23.06
CA ILE A 545 4.43 10.40 22.00
C ILE A 545 4.28 8.87 21.92
N TYR A 546 5.06 8.11 22.70
CA TYR A 546 5.04 6.65 22.67
C TYR A 546 4.34 6.06 23.89
N SER A 547 3.01 6.21 23.89
CA SER A 547 2.13 5.31 24.64
C SER A 547 0.89 5.09 23.78
N ILE A 548 0.82 3.95 23.10
CA ILE A 548 -0.42 3.53 22.42
C ILE A 548 -1.46 3.34 23.52
N LYS A 549 -2.35 4.32 23.67
CA LYS A 549 -3.43 4.26 24.63
C LYS A 549 -4.37 3.14 24.16
N MET A 550 -4.54 2.11 24.98
CA MET A 550 -5.62 1.15 24.76
C MET A 550 -6.95 1.91 24.67
N PRO A 551 -7.91 1.47 23.81
CA PRO A 551 -9.27 1.99 23.87
C PRO A 551 -9.74 1.99 25.32
N SER A 552 -10.33 3.09 25.75
CA SER A 552 -10.87 3.16 27.11
C SER A 552 -12.15 2.31 27.17
N ASP A 553 -12.35 1.60 28.29
CA ASP A 553 -13.50 0.71 28.52
C ASP A 553 -14.47 1.29 29.57
N ALA A 554 -14.51 2.61 29.74
CA ALA A 554 -15.29 3.25 30.80
C ALA A 554 -16.79 3.00 30.61
N HIS A 555 -17.32 3.18 29.39
CA HIS A 555 -18.71 2.90 29.09
C HIS A 555 -19.05 1.40 29.19
N VAL A 556 -18.15 0.51 28.75
CA VAL A 556 -18.33 -0.95 28.89
C VAL A 556 -18.41 -1.35 30.37
N LYS A 557 -17.50 -0.86 31.21
CA LYS A 557 -17.51 -1.10 32.65
C LYS A 557 -18.77 -0.56 33.31
N ALA A 558 -19.20 0.66 32.93
CA ALA A 558 -20.42 1.27 33.43
C ALA A 558 -21.67 0.46 33.08
N ALA A 559 -21.79 -0.04 31.85
CA ALA A 559 -22.91 -0.88 31.44
C ALA A 559 -22.93 -2.24 32.15
N LEU A 560 -21.78 -2.91 32.25
CA LEU A 560 -21.69 -4.19 32.97
C LEU A 560 -21.99 -4.03 34.47
N ALA A 561 -21.62 -2.90 35.08
CA ALA A 561 -22.01 -2.56 36.44
C ALA A 561 -23.52 -2.31 36.54
N LEU A 562 -24.07 -1.53 35.60
CA LEU A 562 -25.48 -1.17 35.58
C LEU A 562 -26.39 -2.40 35.47
N ILE A 563 -26.07 -3.33 34.59
CA ILE A 563 -26.80 -4.60 34.40
C ILE A 563 -26.86 -5.42 35.70
N LYS A 564 -25.83 -5.31 36.55
CA LYS A 564 -25.78 -6.03 37.84
C LYS A 564 -26.47 -5.26 38.98
N SER A 565 -26.38 -3.94 38.99
CA SER A 565 -26.81 -3.12 40.12
C SER A 565 -28.25 -2.64 40.04
N ASP A 566 -28.81 -2.50 38.84
CA ASP A 566 -30.14 -1.89 38.63
C ASP A 566 -30.87 -2.59 37.48
N THR A 567 -31.69 -3.58 37.84
CA THR A 567 -32.51 -4.34 36.88
C THR A 567 -33.60 -3.50 36.23
N SER A 568 -33.94 -2.32 36.77
CA SER A 568 -34.89 -1.39 36.14
C SER A 568 -34.32 -0.72 34.88
N LYS A 569 -32.98 -0.72 34.72
CA LYS A 569 -32.28 -0.22 33.51
C LYS A 569 -31.81 -1.32 32.57
N LEU A 570 -32.44 -2.49 32.66
CA LEU A 570 -32.17 -3.60 31.75
C LEU A 570 -32.81 -3.34 30.38
N LEU A 571 -31.99 -3.29 29.32
CA LEU A 571 -32.48 -3.13 27.96
C LEU A 571 -33.18 -4.41 27.47
N GLY A 572 -34.43 -4.30 27.04
CA GLY A 572 -35.15 -5.40 26.40
C GLY A 572 -34.53 -5.71 25.04
N LEU A 573 -34.15 -6.97 24.84
CA LEU A 573 -33.58 -7.48 23.59
C LEU A 573 -34.47 -8.62 23.08
N THR A 574 -34.82 -8.56 21.80
CA THR A 574 -35.38 -9.69 21.04
C THR A 574 -34.43 -10.03 19.90
N VAL A 575 -33.91 -11.26 19.88
CA VAL A 575 -32.92 -11.74 18.90
C VAL A 575 -33.46 -12.98 18.21
N GLY A 576 -33.83 -12.88 16.93
CA GLY A 576 -34.55 -13.96 16.24
C GLY A 576 -35.85 -14.31 16.97
N ASP A 577 -36.04 -15.58 17.31
CA ASP A 577 -37.21 -16.05 18.07
C ASP A 577 -37.07 -15.88 19.60
N HIS A 578 -35.89 -15.43 20.07
CA HIS A 578 -35.60 -15.27 21.50
C HIS A 578 -36.09 -13.91 21.99
N LYS A 579 -37.27 -13.87 22.61
CA LYS A 579 -37.85 -12.67 23.24
C LYS A 579 -37.35 -12.51 24.68
N ASN A 580 -37.22 -11.27 25.16
CA ASN A 580 -36.82 -10.94 26.53
C ASN A 580 -35.49 -11.58 26.95
N VAL A 581 -34.46 -11.44 26.11
CA VAL A 581 -33.15 -12.06 26.33
C VAL A 581 -32.54 -11.60 27.66
N GLN A 582 -32.21 -12.56 28.53
CA GLN A 582 -31.60 -12.30 29.83
C GLN A 582 -30.09 -12.03 29.69
N PRO A 583 -29.48 -11.21 30.56
CA PRO A 583 -28.04 -10.95 30.54
C PRO A 583 -27.20 -12.24 30.49
N GLY A 584 -26.37 -12.36 29.46
CA GLY A 584 -25.49 -13.51 29.26
C GLY A 584 -26.15 -14.77 28.71
N GLN A 585 -27.46 -14.73 28.41
CA GLN A 585 -28.14 -15.82 27.71
C GLN A 585 -27.41 -16.16 26.41
N PHE A 586 -27.23 -17.45 26.17
CA PHE A 586 -26.61 -17.93 24.94
C PHE A 586 -27.62 -17.89 23.80
N ILE A 587 -27.24 -17.24 22.69
CA ILE A 587 -28.03 -17.15 21.47
C ILE A 587 -27.23 -17.79 20.34
N PRO A 588 -27.79 -18.82 19.65
CA PRO A 588 -27.15 -19.42 18.49
C PRO A 588 -26.78 -18.37 17.44
N ARG A 589 -25.58 -18.47 16.87
CA ARG A 589 -25.09 -17.52 15.86
C ARG A 589 -26.07 -17.32 14.70
N ALA A 590 -26.74 -18.38 14.27
CA ALA A 590 -27.72 -18.33 13.18
C ALA A 590 -28.89 -17.37 13.49
N ASP A 591 -29.30 -17.29 14.75
CA ASP A 591 -30.45 -16.49 15.20
C ASP A 591 -30.08 -15.01 15.39
N ALA A 592 -28.78 -14.71 15.56
CA ALA A 592 -28.25 -13.38 15.83
C ALA A 592 -27.69 -12.65 14.59
N GLN A 593 -27.99 -13.11 13.36
CA GLN A 593 -27.48 -12.50 12.13
C GLN A 593 -28.18 -11.19 11.73
N SER A 594 -29.35 -10.92 12.32
CA SER A 594 -30.11 -9.67 12.17
C SER A 594 -29.96 -8.78 13.40
N PRO A 595 -30.10 -7.44 13.27
CA PRO A 595 -30.06 -6.54 14.42
C PRO A 595 -31.15 -6.91 15.44
N PRO A 596 -30.86 -6.84 16.75
CA PRO A 596 -31.86 -7.07 17.78
C PRO A 596 -32.94 -5.99 17.74
N GLU A 597 -34.19 -6.38 18.02
CA GLU A 597 -35.23 -5.41 18.37
C GLU A 597 -35.01 -4.97 19.83
N LEU A 598 -35.03 -3.66 20.05
CA LEU A 598 -34.79 -3.06 21.36
C LEU A 598 -36.11 -2.56 21.95
N SER A 599 -36.31 -2.79 23.25
CA SER A 599 -37.44 -2.24 24.00
C SER A 599 -37.00 -1.74 25.37
N PHE A 600 -37.60 -0.65 25.84
CA PHE A 600 -37.36 -0.14 27.19
C PHE A 600 -38.57 0.66 27.66
N ALA A 601 -39.05 0.36 28.87
CA ALA A 601 -40.21 1.03 29.44
C ALA A 601 -39.86 2.42 29.97
N GLY A 602 -40.80 3.37 29.85
CA GLY A 602 -40.63 4.71 30.42
C GLY A 602 -39.73 5.65 29.61
N LEU A 603 -39.47 5.35 28.33
CA LEU A 603 -38.82 6.29 27.42
C LEU A 603 -39.76 7.45 27.09
N ASP A 604 -39.21 8.66 27.08
CA ASP A 604 -39.91 9.86 26.61
C ASP A 604 -40.10 9.78 25.08
N SER A 605 -41.35 9.86 24.63
CA SER A 605 -41.73 9.77 23.21
C SER A 605 -41.38 11.00 22.39
N SER A 606 -41.07 12.13 23.04
CA SER A 606 -40.60 13.35 22.37
C SER A 606 -39.12 13.30 22.01
N LYS A 607 -38.37 12.34 22.57
CA LYS A 607 -36.92 12.21 22.41
C LYS A 607 -36.52 11.17 21.36
N THR A 608 -35.28 11.30 20.90
CA THR A 608 -34.62 10.37 19.97
C THR A 608 -33.50 9.65 20.71
N TYR A 609 -33.26 8.38 20.37
CA TYR A 609 -32.27 7.53 21.03
C TYR A 609 -31.24 6.96 20.04
N LEU A 610 -30.07 6.61 20.58
CA LEU A 610 -28.93 6.04 19.88
C LEU A 610 -28.61 4.65 20.47
N ALA A 611 -28.60 3.62 19.62
CA ALA A 611 -28.14 2.29 20.01
C ALA A 611 -26.70 2.02 19.56
N VAL A 612 -25.94 1.35 20.42
CA VAL A 612 -24.56 0.93 20.14
C VAL A 612 -24.40 -0.53 20.51
N GLY A 613 -23.73 -1.32 19.66
CA GLY A 613 -23.42 -2.73 19.92
C GLY A 613 -21.91 -3.00 19.78
N LEU A 614 -21.31 -3.68 20.76
CA LEU A 614 -19.89 -4.06 20.79
C LEU A 614 -19.72 -5.56 21.08
N ASP A 615 -18.73 -6.17 20.44
CA ASP A 615 -18.13 -7.42 20.90
C ASP A 615 -16.91 -7.09 21.76
N ILE A 616 -17.04 -7.36 23.06
CA ILE A 616 -16.01 -7.03 24.06
C ILE A 616 -15.02 -8.16 24.31
N ASP A 617 -15.23 -9.32 23.67
CA ASP A 617 -14.38 -10.50 23.82
C ASP A 617 -13.61 -10.85 22.53
N ALA A 618 -13.73 -10.03 21.48
CA ALA A 618 -12.97 -10.22 20.26
C ALA A 618 -11.45 -10.01 20.42
N PRO A 619 -10.60 -10.76 19.68
CA PRO A 619 -10.92 -11.92 18.85
C PRO A 619 -11.11 -13.22 19.66
N PHE A 620 -10.64 -13.24 20.91
CA PHE A 620 -10.83 -14.33 21.86
C PHE A 620 -10.99 -13.75 23.28
N PRO A 621 -11.87 -14.31 24.14
CA PRO A 621 -12.04 -13.83 25.51
C PRO A 621 -10.75 -13.83 26.36
N SER A 622 -9.78 -14.68 26.00
CA SER A 622 -8.47 -14.80 26.65
C SER A 622 -7.38 -13.90 26.06
N PHE A 623 -7.66 -13.17 24.97
CA PHE A 623 -6.66 -12.38 24.23
C PHE A 623 -7.30 -11.20 23.48
N GLY A 624 -7.50 -10.06 24.15
CA GLY A 624 -8.26 -8.90 23.64
C GLY A 624 -7.49 -7.89 22.74
N VAL A 625 -6.41 -8.27 22.06
CA VAL A 625 -5.54 -7.32 21.34
C VAL A 625 -6.22 -6.61 20.15
N LEU A 626 -7.30 -7.19 19.60
CA LEU A 626 -8.08 -6.58 18.51
C LEU A 626 -9.48 -6.08 18.95
N GLY A 627 -9.81 -6.21 20.25
CA GLY A 627 -11.08 -5.79 20.83
C GLY A 627 -11.04 -4.36 21.41
N PRO A 628 -12.21 -3.75 21.67
CA PRO A 628 -13.54 -4.25 21.29
C PRO A 628 -13.79 -4.11 19.77
N ILE A 629 -14.67 -4.94 19.21
CA ILE A 629 -15.13 -4.82 17.82
C ILE A 629 -16.49 -4.12 17.79
N LEU A 630 -16.63 -3.12 16.92
CA LEU A 630 -17.90 -2.44 16.70
C LEU A 630 -18.88 -3.28 15.87
N HIS A 631 -20.02 -3.61 16.47
CA HIS A 631 -21.09 -4.35 15.81
C HIS A 631 -22.17 -3.45 15.23
N TRP A 632 -22.53 -2.36 15.93
CA TRP A 632 -23.66 -1.52 15.51
C TRP A 632 -23.58 -0.11 16.09
N ILE A 633 -23.92 0.90 15.29
CA ILE A 633 -24.29 2.24 15.77
C ILE A 633 -25.49 2.70 14.95
N GLN A 634 -26.61 2.87 15.64
CA GLN A 634 -27.88 3.19 15.01
C GLN A 634 -28.53 4.40 15.69
N PRO A 635 -28.49 5.58 15.06
CA PRO A 635 -29.16 6.77 15.53
C PRO A 635 -30.65 6.77 15.15
N GLY A 636 -31.35 7.80 15.59
CA GLY A 636 -32.70 8.10 15.14
C GLY A 636 -33.78 7.19 15.71
N MET A 637 -33.51 6.46 16.80
CA MET A 637 -34.49 5.53 17.36
C MET A 637 -35.61 6.26 18.08
N LYS A 638 -36.85 5.97 17.72
CA LYS A 638 -38.07 6.47 18.36
C LYS A 638 -38.85 5.33 18.99
N VAL A 639 -39.40 5.60 20.17
CA VAL A 639 -40.25 4.65 20.89
C VAL A 639 -41.63 4.59 20.23
N THR A 640 -42.13 3.38 20.03
CA THR A 640 -43.48 3.09 19.53
C THR A 640 -44.48 3.02 20.68
N GLU A 641 -45.77 2.99 20.38
CA GLU A 641 -46.83 2.80 21.39
C GLU A 641 -46.67 1.48 22.17
N SER A 642 -46.01 0.47 21.59
CA SER A 642 -45.71 -0.81 22.22
C SER A 642 -44.42 -0.81 23.05
N GLY A 643 -43.72 0.33 23.18
CA GLY A 643 -42.47 0.45 23.94
C GLY A 643 -41.22 -0.11 23.24
N THR A 644 -41.34 -0.45 21.95
CA THR A 644 -40.21 -0.90 21.10
C THR A 644 -39.58 0.28 20.39
N LEU A 645 -38.29 0.18 20.05
CA LEU A 645 -37.53 1.23 19.38
C LEU A 645 -37.43 0.93 17.88
N THR A 646 -37.82 1.90 17.06
CA THR A 646 -37.75 1.80 15.60
C THR A 646 -37.06 3.03 15.02
N THR A 647 -36.46 2.89 13.84
CA THR A 647 -35.77 3.98 13.16
C THR A 647 -35.88 3.80 11.66
N THR A 648 -36.03 4.91 10.95
CA THR A 648 -35.92 5.00 9.49
C THR A 648 -34.65 5.76 9.07
N VAL A 649 -33.84 6.19 10.04
CA VAL A 649 -32.60 6.93 9.83
C VAL A 649 -31.48 5.95 9.45
N PRO A 650 -30.60 6.30 8.50
CA PRO A 650 -29.44 5.48 8.17
C PRO A 650 -28.55 5.19 9.38
N PHE A 651 -27.92 4.02 9.39
CA PHE A 651 -26.94 3.66 10.41
C PHE A 651 -25.69 4.54 10.33
N VAL A 652 -25.02 4.75 11.47
CA VAL A 652 -23.63 5.23 11.50
C VAL A 652 -22.68 4.06 11.28
N ALA A 653 -23.00 2.89 11.85
CA ALA A 653 -22.32 1.64 11.56
C ALA A 653 -23.37 0.53 11.42
N ASN A 654 -23.45 -0.11 10.25
CA ASN A 654 -24.45 -1.16 10.01
C ASN A 654 -24.28 -2.31 11.02
N TYR A 655 -25.37 -3.00 11.35
CA TYR A 655 -25.28 -4.20 12.16
C TYR A 655 -24.44 -5.27 11.43
N ILE A 656 -23.58 -5.95 12.19
CA ILE A 656 -22.98 -7.22 11.80
C ILE A 656 -23.27 -8.23 12.91
N GLY A 657 -23.72 -9.43 12.53
CA GLY A 657 -24.01 -10.49 13.49
C GLY A 657 -22.73 -11.11 14.09
N PRO A 658 -22.87 -11.92 15.15
CA PRO A 658 -21.78 -12.72 15.69
C PRO A 658 -21.07 -13.54 14.62
N ALA A 659 -19.73 -13.50 14.64
CA ALA A 659 -18.88 -14.30 13.76
C ALA A 659 -17.50 -14.56 14.38
N PRO A 660 -17.41 -15.09 15.62
CA PRO A 660 -16.12 -15.33 16.23
C PRO A 660 -15.35 -16.45 15.49
N PRO A 661 -14.01 -16.50 15.63
CA PRO A 661 -13.20 -17.53 14.99
C PRO A 661 -13.62 -18.95 15.41
N PRO A 662 -13.54 -19.95 14.51
CA PRO A 662 -13.82 -21.34 14.86
C PRO A 662 -13.00 -21.80 16.07
N GLY A 663 -13.67 -22.38 17.07
CA GLY A 663 -13.04 -22.84 18.31
C GLY A 663 -12.92 -21.80 19.42
N SER A 664 -13.40 -20.56 19.22
CA SER A 664 -13.54 -19.58 20.31
C SER A 664 -14.66 -19.97 21.28
N SER A 665 -14.49 -19.61 22.56
CA SER A 665 -15.59 -19.65 23.53
C SER A 665 -16.65 -18.58 23.18
N PRO A 666 -17.90 -18.66 23.66
CA PRO A 666 -18.92 -17.64 23.40
C PRO A 666 -18.44 -16.22 23.75
N HIS A 667 -18.58 -15.29 22.80
CA HIS A 667 -18.26 -13.87 23.00
C HIS A 667 -19.47 -13.14 23.59
N ARG A 668 -19.23 -12.11 24.40
CA ARG A 668 -20.26 -11.19 24.90
C ARG A 668 -20.50 -10.06 23.90
N TYR A 669 -21.72 -10.00 23.38
CA TYR A 669 -22.21 -8.91 22.54
C TYR A 669 -23.07 -7.97 23.38
N ILE A 670 -22.50 -6.83 23.76
CA ILE A 670 -23.15 -5.84 24.64
C ILE A 670 -23.78 -4.72 23.84
N PHE A 671 -25.00 -4.36 24.23
CA PHE A 671 -25.79 -3.29 23.62
C PHE A 671 -26.07 -2.19 24.62
N PHE A 672 -25.96 -0.95 24.17
CA PHE A 672 -26.18 0.26 24.93
C PHE A 672 -27.27 1.09 24.28
N LEU A 673 -28.12 1.70 25.09
CA LEU A 673 -29.07 2.72 24.68
C LEU A 673 -28.72 4.06 25.34
N TYR A 674 -28.67 5.10 24.52
CA TYR A 674 -28.45 6.49 24.96
C TYR A 674 -29.55 7.40 24.43
N GLU A 675 -29.79 8.51 25.10
CA GLU A 675 -30.47 9.65 24.48
C GLU A 675 -29.55 10.25 23.41
N GLU A 676 -30.09 10.49 22.22
CA GLU A 676 -29.33 11.06 21.10
C GLU A 676 -29.04 12.54 21.37
N PRO A 677 -27.78 13.00 21.25
CA PRO A 677 -27.43 14.40 21.45
C PRO A 677 -28.21 15.34 20.52
N ALA A 678 -28.65 16.49 21.03
CA ALA A 678 -29.36 17.48 20.23
C ALA A 678 -28.50 17.95 19.04
N GLY A 679 -29.06 17.88 17.83
CA GLY A 679 -28.37 18.26 16.59
C GLY A 679 -27.33 17.24 16.10
N PHE A 680 -27.38 15.98 16.57
CA PHE A 680 -26.49 14.92 16.09
C PHE A 680 -26.64 14.68 14.58
N ASP A 681 -25.57 14.93 13.82
CA ASP A 681 -25.53 14.64 12.39
C ASP A 681 -25.03 13.21 12.14
N ALA A 682 -25.99 12.28 12.01
CA ALA A 682 -25.70 10.90 11.66
C ALA A 682 -24.91 10.75 10.36
N LYS A 683 -25.12 11.62 9.35
CA LYS A 683 -24.48 11.51 8.04
C LYS A 683 -22.99 11.87 8.10
N ALA A 684 -22.61 12.84 8.94
CA ALA A 684 -21.20 13.20 9.17
C ALA A 684 -20.38 12.05 9.77
N HIS A 685 -21.03 11.06 10.39
CA HIS A 685 -20.37 9.93 11.03
C HIS A 685 -20.58 8.60 10.32
N ALA A 686 -21.55 8.51 9.40
CA ALA A 686 -21.81 7.33 8.60
C ALA A 686 -20.87 7.23 7.38
N PRO A 687 -20.58 6.01 6.88
CA PRO A 687 -19.89 5.84 5.62
C PRO A 687 -20.65 6.54 4.46
N PRO A 688 -19.94 7.12 3.48
CA PRO A 688 -20.57 7.83 2.38
C PRO A 688 -21.51 6.92 1.57
N ASN A 689 -22.59 7.49 1.05
CA ASN A 689 -23.57 6.83 0.18
C ASN A 689 -24.27 5.59 0.81
N GLY A 690 -24.39 5.55 2.14
CA GLY A 690 -25.05 4.44 2.85
C GLY A 690 -24.28 3.11 2.75
N GLN A 691 -22.99 3.17 2.44
CA GLN A 691 -22.13 1.99 2.40
C GLN A 691 -22.01 1.33 3.78
N LYS A 692 -21.80 0.02 3.80
CA LYS A 692 -21.52 -0.71 5.04
C LYS A 692 -20.13 -0.32 5.56
N MET A 693 -20.00 -0.16 6.88
CA MET A 693 -18.73 0.11 7.53
C MET A 693 -17.82 -1.13 7.43
N GLY A 694 -16.62 -0.94 6.86
CA GLY A 694 -15.65 -2.01 6.66
C GLY A 694 -15.08 -2.58 7.97
N ASN A 695 -14.67 -3.86 7.93
CA ASN A 695 -14.22 -4.60 9.12
C ASN A 695 -13.04 -3.95 9.85
N TRP A 696 -12.09 -3.35 9.11
CA TRP A 696 -10.94 -2.66 9.71
C TRP A 696 -11.32 -1.44 10.55
N ASN A 697 -12.39 -0.73 10.18
CA ASN A 697 -12.87 0.42 10.95
C ASN A 697 -13.65 0.01 12.20
N ARG A 698 -13.92 -1.29 12.36
CA ARG A 698 -14.63 -1.86 13.52
C ARG A 698 -13.69 -2.44 14.55
N THR A 699 -12.48 -2.85 14.16
CA THR A 699 -11.50 -3.45 15.07
C THR A 699 -10.85 -2.41 15.98
N ARG A 700 -10.65 -2.74 17.27
CA ARG A 700 -10.14 -1.83 18.31
C ARG A 700 -10.91 -0.50 18.37
N TYR A 701 -12.23 -0.55 18.25
CA TYR A 701 -13.03 0.67 18.19
C TYR A 701 -13.04 1.40 19.53
N ASP A 702 -12.54 2.63 19.56
CA ASP A 702 -12.54 3.47 20.77
C ASP A 702 -13.89 4.15 20.95
N PHE A 703 -14.83 3.42 21.57
CA PHE A 703 -16.18 3.92 21.81
C PHE A 703 -16.19 5.11 22.78
N ASP A 704 -15.31 5.14 23.77
CA ASP A 704 -15.24 6.26 24.73
C ASP A 704 -14.78 7.55 24.01
N ALA A 705 -13.83 7.46 23.08
CA ALA A 705 -13.44 8.60 22.24
C ALA A 705 -14.57 9.06 21.32
N PHE A 706 -15.33 8.12 20.74
CA PHE A 706 -16.52 8.44 19.95
C PHE A 706 -17.59 9.14 20.79
N ALA A 707 -17.94 8.57 21.94
CA ALA A 707 -18.91 9.11 22.88
C ALA A 707 -18.53 10.53 23.32
N LYS A 708 -17.25 10.78 23.64
CA LYS A 708 -16.75 12.11 23.97
C LYS A 708 -16.87 13.09 22.81
N ARG A 709 -16.56 12.67 21.57
CA ARG A 709 -16.63 13.52 20.38
C ARG A 709 -18.04 14.01 20.09
N ILE A 710 -19.05 13.17 20.35
CA ILE A 710 -20.45 13.50 20.09
C ILE A 710 -21.17 14.05 21.33
N ASN A 711 -20.43 14.27 22.43
CA ASN A 711 -20.96 14.70 23.72
C ASN A 711 -22.10 13.79 24.25
N LEU A 712 -21.87 12.49 24.20
CA LEU A 712 -22.85 11.48 24.61
C LEU A 712 -23.06 11.50 26.13
N GLY A 713 -24.32 11.47 26.55
CA GLY A 713 -24.71 11.47 27.96
C GLY A 713 -24.54 10.11 28.66
N SER A 714 -25.22 9.94 29.80
CA SER A 714 -25.22 8.68 30.55
C SER A 714 -25.99 7.56 29.85
N ILE A 715 -25.61 6.30 30.12
CA ILE A 715 -26.33 5.12 29.63
C ILE A 715 -27.77 5.15 30.16
N VAL A 716 -28.74 5.05 29.25
CA VAL A 716 -30.17 4.93 29.58
C VAL A 716 -30.48 3.50 30.01
N ALA A 717 -30.06 2.54 29.19
CA ALA A 717 -30.23 1.11 29.46
C ALA A 717 -29.14 0.30 28.75
N SER A 718 -28.86 -0.91 29.25
CA SER A 718 -27.92 -1.83 28.60
C SER A 718 -28.27 -3.29 28.86
N ASN A 719 -27.88 -4.18 27.95
CA ASN A 719 -28.00 -5.63 28.09
C ASN A 719 -26.96 -6.33 27.18
N TYR A 720 -26.67 -7.60 27.40
CA TYR A 720 -25.78 -8.39 26.55
C TYR A 720 -26.23 -9.85 26.44
N PHE A 721 -25.90 -10.50 25.34
CA PHE A 721 -26.02 -11.94 25.17
C PHE A 721 -24.68 -12.55 24.81
N THR A 722 -24.58 -13.88 24.88
CA THR A 722 -23.40 -14.62 24.41
C THR A 722 -23.67 -15.40 23.14
N SER A 723 -22.69 -15.50 22.24
CA SER A 723 -22.86 -16.25 20.98
C SER A 723 -21.50 -16.74 20.45
N ASN A 724 -21.46 -17.90 19.80
CA ASN A 724 -20.30 -18.42 19.07
C ASN A 724 -20.62 -19.00 17.70
#